data_AF-A0A3N0ET72-F1
#
_entry.id   AF-A0A3N0ET72-F1
#
_cell.length_a   1.000
_cell.length_b   1.000
_cell.length_c   1.000
_cell.angle_alpha   90.00
_cell.angle_beta   90.00
_cell.angle_gamma   90.00
#
_symmetry.space_group_name_H-M   'P 1'
#
loop_
_entity.id
_entity.type
_entity.pdbx_description
1 polymer ?
#
loop_
_entity_poly.entity_id
_entity_poly.type
_entity_poly.pdbx_seq_one_letter_code
_entity_poly.pdbx_strand_id
1 'polypeptide(L)'
;MKKISLAIMVCLLTGSLFAQENARWLRYPSISPDGKTIVFGYMGNLYRTGTEGGIAVPITVGEAYDMRPVWSHDGNTIAFSSNRYGNFDVYTMPATGGTPVRLTYNSADDLPYDFTPDNSSVLFGSGRNAPSQSVRFPMSRLFNNLYTVPVKGGRPVLVTAAGISEARYNRDGTRIVFEDRKGYEDPWRKHHTSSVTRDIWLFDPAGDTYKKLSSFKGEDRDPVFGADSNMVYYLNEKDGTQNLYEMSLSGNTEKQLTAFTGFPVRHLSIADDNTIAFTWKGDVYVMKPGRTPVKLDIKVMDDAAFQVVENMDINSVTEFAVSPNGKEIAFVNRGEVFVTGTDDSRTKRVTNTPEQERMINWSPDGKTLLFSGERDGSWNIYKITLRRPDEKYFYAATVLETEAVVATEAEEFQPQYAPDGKKIAFIEERNILKVLDMDTGQKVTVLPEGRNFSYSDGDWSFQWSPDSKWLLVDDSKGYFVRRNTALLKADGTGDIFHPVNGGFGEESPKWGPEGKMMTYMSSREGRKSLAYQGSRESDIYAVFFDQEAYDRYSLSKEEFELVKEKEEEEKKEKEEKDDKKSKKKDKDKKKEDKKLVLDLDNLDNRKVKLTINSSSISDYVLNKEGDKVYYLAAFEKGYDLWVTEPRTRETKVLAKMGGSPSGIEISEDGKTLYLSNRGKLVKVDAESGKVENISIDADMAVNAAAERRYMFSHMWRQVKKKFYDPDIHGIDWQMYYDEYGRFLPHINNNYDFQELLSEFLGELNASHTGGRFYADTSKGDHTASLGLLFDEKYTGEGIRISEVIPGGPLNTALSKIKAGDILIKVNGEEIGAGENWNKYLLNIQDKNVLLTVKRGSKTFEEPVKPVSLGKENGLMYRRWVKSMEKMVDSLSGGKLGYVHIQGMNDGSFRDVYENVLGKNLGKKALVVDTRFNGGGWLHDDLNTFLSGKEYLKFAPQGHIVEGGEPMSRWTKPSIVVMSEGNYSDAFIFPYVYKQNGIGKLVGMPVAGTGTAVWWERQIDPSIVFGIPMVATIGKEARPTENLELEPDILVPLPYNDFLGGKDPQLEAAVRELLKEIK
;
A
#
# COMPACT_ATOMS: atom_id res chain seq x y z
N MET A 1 -11.58 -61.58 -40.85
CA MET A 1 -10.84 -60.31 -40.69
C MET A 1 -11.54 -59.15 -41.41
N LYS A 2 -12.76 -58.78 -41.01
CA LYS A 2 -13.50 -57.62 -41.57
C LYS A 2 -14.54 -57.03 -40.59
N LYS A 3 -14.37 -57.26 -39.28
CA LYS A 3 -15.26 -56.72 -38.23
C LYS A 3 -14.54 -56.10 -37.01
N ILE A 4 -13.21 -56.02 -37.03
CA ILE A 4 -12.42 -55.41 -35.94
C ILE A 4 -11.86 -54.03 -36.35
N SER A 5 -11.84 -53.71 -37.64
CA SER A 5 -11.28 -52.45 -38.16
C SER A 5 -12.25 -51.25 -38.09
N LEU A 6 -13.54 -51.44 -37.78
CA LEU A 6 -14.51 -50.34 -37.71
C LEU A 6 -14.70 -49.79 -36.28
N ALA A 7 -14.33 -50.55 -35.24
CA ALA A 7 -14.43 -50.11 -33.85
C ALA A 7 -13.23 -49.24 -33.40
N ILE A 8 -12.07 -49.39 -34.04
CA ILE A 8 -10.86 -48.62 -33.70
C ILE A 8 -10.85 -47.23 -34.38
N MET A 9 -11.65 -47.02 -35.43
CA MET A 9 -11.72 -45.73 -36.12
C MET A 9 -12.73 -44.74 -35.50
N VAL A 10 -13.61 -45.20 -34.60
CA VAL A 10 -14.57 -44.34 -33.87
C VAL A 10 -14.02 -43.86 -32.52
N CYS A 11 -12.95 -44.47 -31.99
CA CYS A 11 -12.30 -44.03 -30.75
C CYS A 11 -11.11 -43.07 -30.95
N LEU A 12 -10.80 -42.65 -32.20
CA LEU A 12 -9.74 -41.68 -32.52
C LEU A 12 -10.28 -40.33 -33.01
N LEU A 13 -11.57 -40.06 -32.78
CA LEU A 13 -12.24 -38.78 -33.02
C LEU A 13 -12.91 -38.28 -31.73
N THR A 14 -12.22 -38.36 -30.59
CA THR A 14 -12.41 -37.33 -29.56
C THR A 14 -11.66 -36.09 -30.02
N GLY A 15 -12.21 -35.42 -31.04
CA GLY A 15 -11.89 -34.02 -31.23
C GLY A 15 -12.27 -33.34 -29.92
N SER A 16 -11.31 -32.68 -29.28
CA SER A 16 -11.59 -31.69 -28.26
C SER A 16 -12.50 -30.66 -28.91
N LEU A 17 -13.82 -30.87 -28.83
CA LEU A 17 -14.78 -29.82 -29.00
C LEU A 17 -14.48 -28.86 -27.86
N PHE A 18 -13.69 -27.82 -28.15
CA PHE A 18 -13.75 -26.60 -27.37
C PHE A 18 -15.19 -26.12 -27.48
N ALA A 19 -16.03 -26.52 -26.53
CA ALA A 19 -17.31 -25.90 -26.33
C ALA A 19 -16.99 -24.43 -26.04
N GLN A 20 -17.37 -23.56 -26.96
CA GLN A 20 -17.12 -22.13 -26.81
C GLN A 20 -17.94 -21.64 -25.61
N GLU A 21 -17.27 -21.38 -24.49
CA GLU A 21 -17.90 -20.91 -23.27
C GLU A 21 -18.41 -19.48 -23.44
N ASN A 22 -19.56 -19.17 -22.82
CA ASN A 22 -20.10 -17.82 -22.78
C ASN A 22 -19.10 -16.88 -22.07
N ALA A 23 -19.01 -15.64 -22.54
CA ALA A 23 -18.19 -14.63 -21.87
C ALA A 23 -18.75 -14.34 -20.47
N ARG A 24 -17.87 -14.20 -19.48
CA ARG A 24 -18.22 -13.90 -18.08
C ARG A 24 -17.37 -12.73 -17.58
N TRP A 25 -17.67 -12.27 -16.36
CA TRP A 25 -17.03 -11.08 -15.78
C TRP A 25 -17.25 -9.82 -16.66
N LEU A 26 -18.43 -9.73 -17.25
CA LEU A 26 -18.84 -8.58 -18.06
C LEU A 26 -19.02 -7.37 -17.15
N ARG A 27 -18.38 -6.25 -17.48
CA ARG A 27 -18.38 -5.05 -16.64
C ARG A 27 -19.22 -3.94 -17.26
N TYR A 28 -19.84 -3.14 -16.40
CA TYR A 28 -20.48 -1.88 -16.79
C TYR A 28 -21.48 -1.98 -17.98
N PRO A 29 -22.45 -2.92 -18.01
CA PRO A 29 -23.46 -2.96 -19.05
C PRO A 29 -24.31 -1.68 -19.07
N SER A 30 -24.47 -1.14 -20.27
CA SER A 30 -25.20 0.08 -20.57
C SER A 30 -26.19 -0.20 -21.68
N ILE A 31 -27.48 -0.17 -21.37
CA ILE A 31 -28.57 -0.40 -22.31
C ILE A 31 -28.90 0.86 -23.12
N SER A 32 -29.19 0.70 -24.41
CA SER A 32 -29.56 1.80 -25.31
C SER A 32 -30.93 2.39 -24.92
N PRO A 33 -31.18 3.69 -25.21
CA PRO A 33 -32.47 4.32 -24.90
C PRO A 33 -33.69 3.59 -25.48
N ASP A 34 -33.53 2.95 -26.66
CA ASP A 34 -34.60 2.18 -27.30
C ASP A 34 -34.80 0.76 -26.75
N GLY A 35 -33.98 0.33 -25.78
CA GLY A 35 -34.07 -0.96 -25.10
C GLY A 35 -33.65 -2.17 -25.94
N LYS A 36 -32.96 -1.97 -27.07
CA LYS A 36 -32.61 -3.08 -28.00
C LYS A 36 -31.17 -3.52 -27.97
N THR A 37 -30.27 -2.68 -27.47
CA THR A 37 -28.82 -2.89 -27.60
C THR A 37 -28.14 -2.65 -26.26
N ILE A 38 -27.09 -3.41 -25.96
CA ILE A 38 -26.26 -3.22 -24.76
C ILE A 38 -24.81 -3.04 -25.19
N VAL A 39 -24.12 -2.07 -24.57
CA VAL A 39 -22.66 -1.95 -24.61
C VAL A 39 -22.10 -2.33 -23.23
N PHE A 40 -21.01 -3.07 -23.19
CA PHE A 40 -20.38 -3.52 -21.95
C PHE A 40 -18.85 -3.64 -22.13
N GLY A 41 -18.12 -3.61 -21.02
CA GLY A 41 -16.69 -3.88 -20.97
C GLY A 41 -16.38 -5.37 -20.82
N TYR A 42 -15.39 -5.85 -21.55
CA TYR A 42 -14.83 -7.20 -21.40
C TYR A 42 -13.34 -7.15 -21.75
N MET A 43 -12.48 -7.63 -20.84
CA MET A 43 -11.03 -7.69 -21.09
C MET A 43 -10.41 -6.35 -21.53
N GLY A 44 -10.87 -5.25 -20.93
CA GLY A 44 -10.42 -3.88 -21.21
C GLY A 44 -10.93 -3.26 -22.53
N ASN A 45 -11.80 -3.93 -23.28
CA ASN A 45 -12.40 -3.40 -24.50
C ASN A 45 -13.93 -3.30 -24.37
N LEU A 46 -14.54 -2.45 -25.20
CA LEU A 46 -15.99 -2.28 -25.26
C LEU A 46 -16.59 -3.14 -26.37
N TYR A 47 -17.70 -3.80 -26.05
CA TYR A 47 -18.44 -4.67 -26.95
C TYR A 47 -19.91 -4.28 -27.00
N ARG A 48 -20.56 -4.60 -28.12
CA ARG A 48 -21.99 -4.38 -28.32
C ARG A 48 -22.71 -5.68 -28.65
N THR A 49 -23.89 -5.88 -28.07
CA THR A 49 -24.80 -7.01 -28.40
C THR A 49 -26.27 -6.60 -28.27
N GLY A 50 -27.20 -7.44 -28.73
CA GLY A 50 -28.64 -7.20 -28.59
C GLY A 50 -29.15 -7.56 -27.19
N THR A 51 -30.32 -7.04 -26.80
CA THR A 51 -30.96 -7.36 -25.50
C THR A 51 -31.53 -8.78 -25.39
N GLU A 52 -31.43 -9.57 -26.46
CA GLU A 52 -31.70 -11.02 -26.46
C GLU A 52 -30.41 -11.86 -26.33
N GLY A 53 -29.24 -11.22 -26.21
CA GLY A 53 -27.93 -11.86 -26.22
C GLY A 53 -27.43 -12.20 -27.64
N GLY A 54 -26.52 -13.16 -27.72
CA GLY A 54 -25.91 -13.62 -28.97
C GLY A 54 -24.44 -13.25 -29.12
N ILE A 55 -23.98 -13.11 -30.37
CA ILE A 55 -22.58 -12.74 -30.66
C ILE A 55 -22.40 -11.26 -30.38
N ALA A 56 -21.42 -10.92 -29.55
CA ALA A 56 -21.00 -9.56 -29.29
C ALA A 56 -19.96 -9.10 -30.31
N VAL A 57 -20.03 -7.83 -30.69
CA VAL A 57 -19.12 -7.19 -31.65
C VAL A 57 -18.25 -6.18 -30.92
N PRO A 58 -16.91 -6.25 -31.03
CA PRO A 58 -16.03 -5.23 -30.44
C PRO A 58 -16.27 -3.88 -31.12
N ILE A 59 -16.35 -2.83 -30.32
CA ILE A 59 -16.45 -1.44 -30.79
C ILE A 59 -15.23 -0.60 -30.39
N THR A 60 -14.39 -1.13 -29.49
CA THR A 60 -13.00 -0.69 -29.31
C THR A 60 -12.06 -1.89 -29.38
N VAL A 61 -10.81 -1.63 -29.79
CA VAL A 61 -9.72 -2.61 -29.85
C VAL A 61 -8.40 -1.90 -29.50
N GLY A 62 -7.59 -2.48 -28.61
CA GLY A 62 -6.25 -1.97 -28.29
C GLY A 62 -5.75 -2.37 -26.90
N GLU A 63 -4.57 -1.83 -26.54
CA GLU A 63 -3.92 -2.07 -25.23
C GLU A 63 -4.49 -1.20 -24.09
N ALA A 64 -5.17 -0.11 -24.44
CA ALA A 64 -5.80 0.76 -23.46
C ALA A 64 -7.00 0.07 -22.82
N TYR A 65 -7.26 0.41 -21.55
CA TYR A 65 -8.45 -0.04 -20.83
C TYR A 65 -9.60 0.95 -21.07
N ASP A 66 -10.62 0.50 -21.80
CA ASP A 66 -11.84 1.23 -22.10
C ASP A 66 -12.99 0.72 -21.21
N MET A 67 -13.64 1.62 -20.46
CA MET A 67 -14.69 1.24 -19.50
C MET A 67 -15.82 2.26 -19.37
N ARG A 68 -16.87 1.87 -18.62
CA ARG A 68 -18.01 2.72 -18.23
C ARG A 68 -18.69 3.40 -19.43
N PRO A 69 -19.21 2.63 -20.40
CA PRO A 69 -19.92 3.17 -21.55
C PRO A 69 -21.25 3.82 -21.13
N VAL A 70 -21.57 4.97 -21.72
CA VAL A 70 -22.83 5.68 -21.52
C VAL A 70 -23.41 6.07 -22.88
N TRP A 71 -24.70 5.84 -23.09
CA TRP A 71 -25.40 6.20 -24.32
C TRP A 71 -25.85 7.66 -24.29
N SER A 72 -25.79 8.33 -25.44
CA SER A 72 -26.59 9.54 -25.65
C SER A 72 -28.07 9.19 -25.67
N HIS A 73 -28.93 10.12 -25.23
CA HIS A 73 -30.38 9.94 -25.15
C HIS A 73 -31.03 9.71 -26.53
N ASP A 74 -30.35 10.06 -27.62
CA ASP A 74 -30.77 9.77 -29.00
C ASP A 74 -30.26 8.41 -29.54
N GLY A 75 -29.44 7.68 -28.77
CA GLY A 75 -28.88 6.38 -29.12
C GLY A 75 -27.75 6.40 -30.17
N ASN A 76 -27.29 7.57 -30.60
CA ASN A 76 -26.33 7.69 -31.71
C ASN A 76 -24.85 7.69 -31.28
N THR A 77 -24.56 8.03 -30.02
CA THR A 77 -23.20 8.26 -29.52
C THR A 77 -22.98 7.49 -28.22
N ILE A 78 -21.75 7.01 -28.02
CA ILE A 78 -21.28 6.43 -26.76
C ILE A 78 -20.20 7.33 -26.19
N ALA A 79 -20.33 7.70 -24.92
CA ALA A 79 -19.24 8.24 -24.11
C ALA A 79 -18.62 7.12 -23.27
N PHE A 80 -17.31 7.15 -23.05
CA PHE A 80 -16.60 6.14 -22.25
C PHE A 80 -15.28 6.69 -21.69
N SER A 81 -14.75 6.05 -20.64
CA SER A 81 -13.43 6.37 -20.09
C SER A 81 -12.35 5.51 -20.74
N SER A 82 -11.18 6.10 -20.99
CA SER A 82 -10.06 5.41 -21.63
C SER A 82 -8.73 5.91 -21.09
N ASN A 83 -7.80 5.00 -20.78
CA ASN A 83 -6.46 5.34 -20.28
C ASN A 83 -5.37 5.48 -21.37
N ARG A 84 -5.76 5.65 -22.64
CA ARG A 84 -4.83 5.79 -23.80
C ARG A 84 -3.69 6.80 -23.61
N TYR A 85 -3.84 7.78 -22.71
CA TYR A 85 -2.83 8.78 -22.38
C TYR A 85 -2.41 8.76 -20.89
N GLY A 86 -2.49 7.61 -20.22
CA GLY A 86 -1.99 7.38 -18.86
C GLY A 86 -3.06 7.36 -17.78
N ASN A 87 -3.90 8.39 -17.70
CA ASN A 87 -5.08 8.44 -16.82
C ASN A 87 -6.37 8.23 -17.62
N PHE A 88 -7.49 7.98 -16.94
CA PHE A 88 -8.79 7.89 -17.61
C PHE A 88 -9.27 9.27 -18.07
N ASP A 89 -9.40 9.44 -19.38
CA ASP A 89 -10.07 10.59 -19.99
C ASP A 89 -11.42 10.18 -20.58
N VAL A 90 -12.34 11.15 -20.73
CA VAL A 90 -13.62 10.95 -21.42
C VAL A 90 -13.42 11.01 -22.92
N TYR A 91 -13.95 10.00 -23.61
CA TYR A 91 -14.01 9.90 -25.07
C TYR A 91 -15.44 9.76 -25.52
N THR A 92 -15.69 10.12 -26.78
CA THR A 92 -16.95 9.80 -27.48
C THR A 92 -16.68 9.10 -28.81
N MET A 93 -17.63 8.27 -29.26
CA MET A 93 -17.63 7.65 -30.58
C MET A 93 -19.06 7.36 -31.05
N PRO A 94 -19.29 7.11 -32.37
CA PRO A 94 -20.57 6.62 -32.84
C PRO A 94 -20.96 5.30 -32.15
N ALA A 95 -22.25 5.10 -31.86
CA ALA A 95 -22.74 3.87 -31.22
C ALA A 95 -22.48 2.59 -32.02
N THR A 96 -22.27 2.73 -33.33
CA THR A 96 -21.86 1.63 -34.20
C THR A 96 -20.40 1.21 -34.03
N GLY A 97 -19.58 2.00 -33.33
CA GLY A 97 -18.12 1.96 -33.35
C GLY A 97 -17.54 3.01 -34.30
N GLY A 98 -16.23 3.26 -34.22
CA GLY A 98 -15.51 4.24 -35.05
C GLY A 98 -14.34 4.88 -34.31
N THR A 99 -13.73 5.91 -34.91
CA THR A 99 -12.61 6.64 -34.29
C THR A 99 -13.08 7.42 -33.05
N PRO A 100 -12.54 7.14 -31.86
CA PRO A 100 -12.87 7.89 -30.65
C PRO A 100 -12.35 9.34 -30.68
N VAL A 101 -13.09 10.26 -30.08
CA VAL A 101 -12.73 11.67 -29.88
C VAL A 101 -12.50 11.93 -28.40
N ARG A 102 -11.27 12.31 -28.02
CA ARG A 102 -10.91 12.71 -26.64
C ARG A 102 -11.55 14.04 -26.29
N LEU A 103 -12.21 14.12 -25.14
CA LEU A 103 -12.90 15.34 -24.67
C LEU A 103 -12.17 16.04 -23.51
N THR A 104 -11.47 15.27 -22.68
CA THR A 104 -10.78 15.77 -21.48
C THR A 104 -9.26 15.64 -21.59
N TYR A 105 -8.55 16.49 -20.84
CA TYR A 105 -7.10 16.68 -20.93
C TYR A 105 -6.53 17.05 -19.55
N ASN A 106 -6.83 16.25 -18.52
CA ASN A 106 -6.33 16.46 -17.16
C ASN A 106 -5.81 15.12 -16.61
N SER A 107 -4.88 15.13 -15.65
CA SER A 107 -4.33 13.89 -15.08
C SER A 107 -5.19 13.28 -13.96
N ALA A 108 -6.33 13.89 -13.61
CA ALA A 108 -7.36 13.25 -12.82
C ALA A 108 -8.13 12.23 -13.69
N ASP A 109 -8.60 11.14 -13.09
CA ASP A 109 -9.50 10.22 -13.77
C ASP A 109 -10.87 10.90 -13.98
N ASP A 110 -11.31 10.94 -15.24
CA ASP A 110 -12.56 11.52 -15.69
C ASP A 110 -13.53 10.40 -16.12
N LEU A 111 -14.65 10.27 -15.40
CA LEU A 111 -15.62 9.17 -15.54
C LEU A 111 -16.94 9.69 -16.11
N PRO A 112 -17.38 9.30 -17.32
CA PRO A 112 -18.66 9.72 -17.87
C PRO A 112 -19.80 9.07 -17.08
N TYR A 113 -20.83 9.85 -16.80
CA TYR A 113 -21.99 9.43 -16.05
C TYR A 113 -23.28 9.52 -16.86
N ASP A 114 -23.44 10.55 -17.70
CA ASP A 114 -24.65 10.77 -18.50
C ASP A 114 -24.38 11.73 -19.68
N PHE A 115 -25.36 11.94 -20.55
CA PHE A 115 -25.42 13.07 -21.48
C PHE A 115 -26.37 14.13 -20.94
N THR A 116 -26.14 15.39 -21.31
CA THR A 116 -27.17 16.42 -21.14
C THR A 116 -28.42 16.04 -21.94
N PRO A 117 -29.64 16.42 -21.51
CA PRO A 117 -30.88 15.99 -22.17
C PRO A 117 -30.98 16.34 -23.67
N ASP A 118 -30.25 17.37 -24.10
CA ASP A 118 -30.14 17.80 -25.50
C ASP A 118 -29.02 17.10 -26.30
N ASN A 119 -28.29 16.17 -25.67
CA ASN A 119 -27.14 15.46 -26.21
C ASN A 119 -25.96 16.34 -26.64
N SER A 120 -25.90 17.61 -26.21
CA SER A 120 -24.84 18.54 -26.61
C SER A 120 -23.54 18.34 -25.80
N SER A 121 -23.63 17.79 -24.60
CA SER A 121 -22.49 17.58 -23.69
C SER A 121 -22.56 16.26 -22.94
N VAL A 122 -21.39 15.77 -22.51
CA VAL A 122 -21.23 14.63 -21.60
C VAL A 122 -21.09 15.15 -20.17
N LEU A 123 -21.87 14.62 -19.24
CA LEU A 123 -21.75 14.78 -17.80
C LEU A 123 -20.72 13.79 -17.26
N PHE A 124 -19.75 14.24 -16.48
CA PHE A 124 -18.68 13.38 -15.97
C PHE A 124 -18.20 13.80 -14.57
N GLY A 125 -17.73 12.82 -13.80
CA GLY A 125 -17.06 13.01 -12.51
C GLY A 125 -15.56 13.16 -12.67
N SER A 126 -14.94 14.04 -11.88
CA SER A 126 -13.49 14.27 -11.90
C SER A 126 -12.92 14.68 -10.55
N GLY A 127 -11.79 14.09 -10.15
CA GLY A 127 -11.08 14.37 -8.90
C GLY A 127 -10.31 15.69 -8.86
N ARG A 128 -10.88 16.79 -9.38
CA ARG A 128 -10.23 18.13 -9.42
C ARG A 128 -10.52 18.93 -8.14
N ASN A 129 -9.75 20.00 -7.92
CA ASN A 129 -9.93 20.88 -6.75
C ASN A 129 -11.32 21.51 -6.73
N ALA A 130 -11.89 21.69 -5.53
CA ALA A 130 -13.11 22.48 -5.38
C ALA A 130 -12.84 23.98 -5.64
N PRO A 131 -13.87 24.77 -5.99
CA PRO A 131 -13.75 26.23 -6.11
C PRO A 131 -13.19 26.89 -4.85
N SER A 132 -12.55 28.05 -5.02
CA SER A 132 -11.88 28.78 -3.93
C SER A 132 -12.80 29.11 -2.74
N GLN A 133 -14.09 29.35 -2.95
CA GLN A 133 -15.01 29.63 -1.85
C GLN A 133 -15.23 28.40 -0.94
N SER A 134 -15.03 27.19 -1.44
CA SER A 134 -15.32 25.98 -0.68
C SER A 134 -14.34 25.74 0.46
N VAL A 135 -14.88 25.21 1.57
CA VAL A 135 -14.15 24.64 2.69
C VAL A 135 -14.24 23.12 2.74
N ARG A 136 -14.65 22.47 1.65
CA ARG A 136 -14.56 21.00 1.51
C ARG A 136 -13.11 20.56 1.70
N PHE A 137 -12.90 19.45 2.40
CA PHE A 137 -11.58 18.87 2.56
C PHE A 137 -10.93 18.59 1.18
N PRO A 138 -9.70 19.05 0.92
CA PRO A 138 -9.10 19.04 -0.42
C PRO A 138 -8.46 17.68 -0.72
N MET A 139 -9.30 16.66 -0.96
CA MET A 139 -8.85 15.32 -1.31
C MET A 139 -9.40 14.86 -2.66
N SER A 140 -8.60 15.09 -3.70
CA SER A 140 -8.90 14.77 -5.10
C SER A 140 -9.24 13.30 -5.35
N ARG A 141 -8.66 12.37 -4.57
CA ARG A 141 -8.94 10.92 -4.71
C ARG A 141 -10.22 10.45 -4.01
N LEU A 142 -10.77 11.27 -3.12
CA LEU A 142 -11.96 10.93 -2.34
C LEU A 142 -13.21 11.51 -2.99
N PHE A 143 -13.17 12.79 -3.38
CA PHE A 143 -14.36 13.50 -3.86
C PHE A 143 -14.25 13.88 -5.34
N ASN A 144 -15.23 13.43 -6.13
CA ASN A 144 -15.37 13.82 -7.52
C ASN A 144 -16.27 15.07 -7.66
N ASN A 145 -15.79 16.06 -8.40
CA ASN A 145 -16.61 17.16 -8.88
C ASN A 145 -17.37 16.74 -10.14
N LEU A 146 -18.54 17.32 -10.36
CA LEU A 146 -19.36 17.08 -11.53
C LEU A 146 -19.14 18.17 -12.59
N TYR A 147 -18.84 17.75 -13.81
CA TYR A 147 -18.61 18.63 -14.95
C TYR A 147 -19.46 18.23 -16.15
N THR A 148 -19.67 19.19 -17.07
CA THR A 148 -20.12 18.90 -18.44
C THR A 148 -19.02 19.26 -19.44
N VAL A 149 -18.86 18.49 -20.52
CA VAL A 149 -17.96 18.79 -21.64
C VAL A 149 -18.68 18.59 -22.98
N PRO A 150 -18.56 19.50 -23.97
CA PRO A 150 -19.22 19.34 -25.27
C PRO A 150 -18.82 18.06 -25.99
N VAL A 151 -19.77 17.38 -26.66
CA VAL A 151 -19.55 16.08 -27.33
C VAL A 151 -18.55 16.13 -28.49
N LYS A 152 -18.24 17.32 -29.01
CA LYS A 152 -17.24 17.52 -30.08
C LYS A 152 -15.88 18.01 -29.57
N GLY A 153 -15.68 18.02 -28.26
CA GLY A 153 -14.54 18.66 -27.61
C GLY A 153 -14.80 20.13 -27.31
N GLY A 154 -14.11 20.64 -26.29
CA GLY A 154 -14.31 21.99 -25.77
C GLY A 154 -14.06 22.05 -24.27
N ARG A 155 -14.39 23.18 -23.66
CA ARG A 155 -14.15 23.46 -22.24
C ARG A 155 -15.05 22.61 -21.35
N PRO A 156 -14.47 21.86 -20.39
CA PRO A 156 -15.22 21.33 -19.27
C PRO A 156 -15.73 22.46 -18.38
N VAL A 157 -17.00 22.43 -18.01
CA VAL A 157 -17.68 23.43 -17.17
C VAL A 157 -18.15 22.77 -15.88
N LEU A 158 -17.81 23.36 -14.74
CA LEU A 158 -18.21 22.82 -13.43
C LEU A 158 -19.72 22.97 -13.22
N VAL A 159 -20.38 21.86 -12.93
CA VAL A 159 -21.78 21.83 -12.48
C VAL A 159 -21.82 22.05 -10.96
N THR A 160 -21.16 21.16 -10.20
CA THR A 160 -21.02 21.25 -8.75
C THR A 160 -19.75 20.55 -8.25
N ALA A 161 -19.20 21.03 -7.13
CA ALA A 161 -18.06 20.41 -6.44
C ALA A 161 -18.49 19.65 -5.17
N ALA A 162 -19.75 19.19 -5.10
CA ALA A 162 -20.31 18.52 -3.94
C ALA A 162 -19.60 17.21 -3.56
N GLY A 163 -18.88 16.54 -4.46
CA GLY A 163 -18.28 15.22 -4.19
C GLY A 163 -19.27 14.10 -4.49
N ILE A 164 -19.65 13.95 -5.75
CA ILE A 164 -20.73 13.05 -6.18
C ILE A 164 -20.23 11.95 -7.11
N SER A 165 -20.90 10.80 -7.11
CA SER A 165 -20.66 9.68 -8.04
C SER A 165 -21.97 9.21 -8.69
N GLU A 166 -21.86 8.51 -9.83
CA GLU A 166 -22.99 7.93 -10.58
C GLU A 166 -24.16 8.89 -10.83
N ALA A 167 -23.86 10.14 -11.23
CA ALA A 167 -24.87 11.15 -11.45
C ALA A 167 -25.70 10.89 -12.72
N ARG A 168 -27.03 11.01 -12.67
CA ARG A 168 -27.92 10.83 -13.84
C ARG A 168 -28.95 11.95 -13.90
N TYR A 169 -29.16 12.54 -15.07
CA TYR A 169 -30.23 13.50 -15.32
C TYR A 169 -31.59 12.81 -15.38
N ASN A 170 -32.63 13.51 -14.94
CA ASN A 170 -33.98 13.16 -15.36
C ASN A 170 -34.23 13.67 -16.79
N ARG A 171 -35.34 13.23 -17.41
CA ARG A 171 -35.60 13.43 -18.85
C ARG A 171 -35.65 14.90 -19.28
N ASP A 172 -36.10 15.80 -18.41
CA ASP A 172 -36.21 17.24 -18.70
C ASP A 172 -35.00 18.06 -18.23
N GLY A 173 -34.01 17.43 -17.59
CA GLY A 173 -32.80 18.08 -17.10
C GLY A 173 -32.96 18.94 -15.85
N THR A 174 -34.13 18.93 -15.21
CA THR A 174 -34.38 19.75 -14.02
C THR A 174 -33.77 19.16 -12.75
N ARG A 175 -33.40 17.88 -12.75
CA ARG A 175 -32.90 17.16 -11.57
C ARG A 175 -31.78 16.19 -11.95
N ILE A 176 -30.90 15.95 -10.98
CA ILE A 176 -29.85 14.94 -11.03
C ILE A 176 -29.99 14.03 -9.82
N VAL A 177 -30.03 12.72 -10.02
CA VAL A 177 -29.89 11.73 -8.93
C VAL A 177 -28.44 11.25 -8.89
N PHE A 178 -27.89 11.01 -7.70
CA PHE A 178 -26.50 10.59 -7.52
C PHE A 178 -26.31 9.83 -6.20
N GLU A 179 -25.16 9.17 -6.05
CA GLU A 179 -24.70 8.60 -4.78
C GLU A 179 -23.56 9.44 -4.18
N ASP A 180 -23.53 9.56 -2.85
CA ASP A 180 -22.46 10.29 -2.16
C ASP A 180 -21.21 9.43 -1.92
N ARG A 181 -20.14 10.06 -1.43
CA ARG A 181 -18.95 9.38 -0.91
C ARG A 181 -18.40 10.17 0.26
N LYS A 182 -18.37 9.55 1.43
CA LYS A 182 -18.05 10.23 2.70
C LYS A 182 -16.67 9.88 3.26
N GLY A 183 -16.13 8.71 2.94
CA GLY A 183 -14.89 8.21 3.50
C GLY A 183 -14.14 7.18 2.65
N TYR A 184 -13.13 6.58 3.29
CA TYR A 184 -12.12 5.74 2.64
C TYR A 184 -12.55 4.29 2.38
N GLU A 185 -13.72 3.88 2.85
CA GLU A 185 -14.17 2.49 2.69
C GLU A 185 -14.10 2.05 1.22
N ASP A 186 -13.63 0.82 1.05
CA ASP A 186 -13.54 0.20 -0.27
C ASP A 186 -14.95 0.05 -0.84
N PRO A 187 -15.23 0.54 -2.07
CA PRO A 187 -16.55 0.43 -2.69
C PRO A 187 -17.05 -1.00 -2.86
N TRP A 188 -16.17 -1.99 -2.74
CA TRP A 188 -16.48 -3.40 -2.91
C TRP A 188 -16.69 -4.14 -1.58
N ARG A 189 -16.48 -3.50 -0.42
CA ARG A 189 -16.85 -4.06 0.90
C ARG A 189 -18.35 -4.30 0.94
N LYS A 190 -18.77 -5.50 1.33
CA LYS A 190 -20.19 -5.91 1.37
C LYS A 190 -20.69 -5.97 2.80
N HIS A 191 -22.00 -5.82 2.97
CA HIS A 191 -22.68 -5.99 4.25
C HIS A 191 -22.22 -4.99 5.34
N HIS A 192 -21.48 -3.94 4.96
CA HIS A 192 -21.02 -2.95 5.89
C HIS A 192 -22.20 -2.09 6.32
N THR A 193 -22.34 -1.85 7.62
CA THR A 193 -23.38 -0.98 8.14
C THR A 193 -22.81 0.08 9.05
N SER A 194 -22.73 1.32 8.56
CA SER A 194 -22.33 2.49 9.35
C SER A 194 -22.67 3.79 8.60
N SER A 195 -22.38 4.93 9.20
CA SER A 195 -22.57 6.27 8.62
C SER A 195 -21.79 6.52 7.34
N VAL A 196 -20.69 5.79 7.10
CA VAL A 196 -19.79 6.00 5.95
C VAL A 196 -20.35 5.42 4.65
N THR A 197 -21.29 4.47 4.74
CA THR A 197 -21.91 3.86 3.57
C THR A 197 -22.70 4.88 2.78
N ARG A 198 -22.87 4.60 1.50
CA ARG A 198 -23.36 5.61 0.56
C ARG A 198 -24.88 5.69 0.56
N ASP A 199 -25.35 6.91 0.36
CA ASP A 199 -26.76 7.22 0.25
C ASP A 199 -27.11 7.79 -1.14
N ILE A 200 -28.38 7.68 -1.51
CA ILE A 200 -28.93 8.30 -2.73
C ILE A 200 -29.40 9.72 -2.44
N TRP A 201 -29.05 10.64 -3.32
CA TRP A 201 -29.38 12.06 -3.23
C TRP A 201 -29.99 12.59 -4.52
N LEU A 202 -30.77 13.65 -4.37
CA LEU A 202 -31.35 14.45 -5.45
C LEU A 202 -30.72 15.85 -5.42
N PHE A 203 -30.23 16.31 -6.57
CA PHE A 203 -29.74 17.65 -6.80
C PHE A 203 -30.64 18.39 -7.80
N ASP A 204 -31.09 19.59 -7.44
CA ASP A 204 -31.74 20.55 -8.33
C ASP A 204 -30.70 21.61 -8.75
N PRO A 205 -30.19 21.57 -10.01
CA PRO A 205 -29.18 22.52 -10.46
C PRO A 205 -29.65 23.97 -10.55
N ALA A 206 -30.94 24.22 -10.75
CA ALA A 206 -31.48 25.57 -10.88
C ALA A 206 -31.67 26.24 -9.51
N GLY A 207 -32.15 25.47 -8.53
CA GLY A 207 -32.30 25.91 -7.14
C GLY A 207 -31.01 25.83 -6.31
N ASP A 208 -29.99 25.12 -6.81
CA ASP A 208 -28.79 24.72 -6.07
C ASP A 208 -29.15 24.03 -4.74
N THR A 209 -30.01 23.00 -4.79
CA THR A 209 -30.45 22.31 -3.56
C THR A 209 -30.17 20.81 -3.60
N TYR A 210 -29.78 20.27 -2.45
CA TYR A 210 -29.48 18.85 -2.25
C TYR A 210 -30.47 18.23 -1.26
N LYS A 211 -31.07 17.11 -1.63
CA LYS A 211 -32.02 16.38 -0.80
C LYS A 211 -31.63 14.89 -0.73
N LYS A 212 -31.37 14.40 0.48
CA LYS A 212 -31.17 12.97 0.72
C LYS A 212 -32.47 12.21 0.44
N LEU A 213 -32.39 11.10 -0.29
CA LEU A 213 -33.52 10.25 -0.63
C LEU A 213 -33.55 8.95 0.19
N SER A 214 -32.42 8.27 0.34
CA SER A 214 -32.35 7.01 1.07
C SER A 214 -32.05 7.21 2.57
N SER A 215 -32.24 6.15 3.37
CA SER A 215 -32.06 6.18 4.83
C SER A 215 -31.48 4.90 5.42
N PHE A 216 -31.16 3.92 4.57
CA PHE A 216 -30.57 2.67 4.99
C PHE A 216 -29.13 2.92 5.45
N LYS A 217 -28.71 2.32 6.57
CA LYS A 217 -27.36 2.47 7.13
C LYS A 217 -26.34 1.53 6.45
N GLY A 218 -26.57 1.10 5.21
CA GLY A 218 -25.66 0.27 4.40
C GLY A 218 -25.50 0.86 3.01
N GLU A 219 -24.97 0.12 2.03
CA GLU A 219 -24.70 0.66 0.69
C GLU A 219 -25.97 0.80 -0.17
N ASP A 220 -26.30 2.05 -0.54
CA ASP A 220 -27.19 2.39 -1.66
C ASP A 220 -26.37 2.89 -2.87
N ARG A 221 -26.61 2.32 -4.06
CA ARG A 221 -25.71 2.50 -5.23
C ARG A 221 -26.43 2.66 -6.57
N ASP A 222 -25.70 3.17 -7.55
CA ASP A 222 -26.05 3.23 -8.98
C ASP A 222 -27.50 3.75 -9.26
N PRO A 223 -27.90 4.95 -8.78
CA PRO A 223 -29.26 5.43 -8.98
C PRO A 223 -29.53 5.88 -10.42
N VAL A 224 -30.72 5.57 -10.94
CA VAL A 224 -31.22 5.99 -12.26
C VAL A 224 -32.68 6.43 -12.18
N PHE A 225 -33.09 7.37 -13.04
CA PHE A 225 -34.50 7.75 -13.16
C PHE A 225 -35.30 6.77 -14.01
N GLY A 226 -36.57 6.57 -13.66
CA GLY A 226 -37.55 5.96 -14.55
C GLY A 226 -38.04 6.93 -15.63
N ALA A 227 -38.69 6.37 -16.65
CA ALA A 227 -39.23 7.11 -17.80
C ALA A 227 -40.19 8.26 -17.43
N ASP A 228 -40.84 8.19 -16.26
CA ASP A 228 -41.75 9.21 -15.74
C ASP A 228 -41.06 10.35 -14.97
N SER A 229 -39.73 10.26 -14.77
CA SER A 229 -38.92 11.19 -13.97
C SER A 229 -39.37 11.36 -12.50
N ASN A 230 -40.28 10.52 -12.02
CA ASN A 230 -40.80 10.50 -10.66
C ASN A 230 -40.38 9.24 -9.90
N MET A 231 -40.08 8.15 -10.59
CA MET A 231 -39.49 6.94 -10.00
C MET A 231 -37.96 7.01 -10.09
N VAL A 232 -37.31 6.51 -9.04
CA VAL A 232 -35.85 6.28 -8.98
C VAL A 232 -35.63 4.78 -8.74
N TYR A 233 -34.79 4.17 -9.57
CA TYR A 233 -34.31 2.81 -9.39
C TYR A 233 -32.86 2.85 -8.91
N TYR A 234 -32.48 1.96 -8.01
CA TYR A 234 -31.14 1.93 -7.42
C TYR A 234 -30.87 0.55 -6.82
N LEU A 235 -29.61 0.31 -6.46
CA LEU A 235 -29.17 -0.89 -5.77
C LEU A 235 -29.13 -0.65 -4.27
N ASN A 236 -29.60 -1.62 -3.49
CA ASN A 236 -29.61 -1.54 -2.02
C ASN A 236 -29.37 -2.94 -1.44
N GLU A 237 -28.58 -3.03 -0.36
CA GLU A 237 -28.18 -4.30 0.26
C GLU A 237 -28.91 -4.67 1.57
N LYS A 238 -29.98 -3.97 1.95
CA LYS A 238 -30.69 -4.15 3.23
C LYS A 238 -31.22 -5.57 3.49
N ASP A 239 -31.54 -6.31 2.42
CA ASP A 239 -32.07 -7.68 2.47
C ASP A 239 -30.96 -8.73 2.23
N GLY A 240 -29.71 -8.37 2.56
CA GLY A 240 -28.56 -9.28 2.61
C GLY A 240 -27.50 -8.94 1.57
N THR A 241 -27.85 -8.81 0.29
CA THR A 241 -26.91 -8.42 -0.78
C THR A 241 -27.56 -7.41 -1.71
N GLN A 242 -26.76 -6.68 -2.49
CA GLN A 242 -27.27 -5.66 -3.40
C GLN A 242 -28.30 -6.25 -4.36
N ASN A 243 -29.48 -5.67 -4.33
CA ASN A 243 -30.60 -5.99 -5.22
C ASN A 243 -31.21 -4.70 -5.75
N LEU A 244 -32.04 -4.81 -6.78
CA LEU A 244 -32.71 -3.69 -7.40
C LEU A 244 -33.95 -3.28 -6.60
N TYR A 245 -34.08 -1.98 -6.33
CA TYR A 245 -35.23 -1.36 -5.68
C TYR A 245 -35.75 -0.18 -6.50
N GLU A 246 -36.99 0.20 -6.25
CA GLU A 246 -37.60 1.43 -6.74
C GLU A 246 -38.16 2.27 -5.58
N MET A 247 -38.10 3.58 -5.72
CA MET A 247 -38.77 4.54 -4.85
C MET A 247 -39.42 5.65 -5.69
N SER A 248 -40.51 6.25 -5.19
CA SER A 248 -41.09 7.45 -5.79
C SER A 248 -40.51 8.71 -5.15
N LEU A 249 -40.29 9.77 -5.92
CA LEU A 249 -39.93 11.09 -5.36
C LEU A 249 -41.10 11.75 -4.61
N SER A 250 -42.33 11.29 -4.86
CA SER A 250 -43.57 11.82 -4.26
C SER A 250 -44.02 11.07 -3.00
N GLY A 251 -43.41 9.92 -2.67
CA GLY A 251 -43.77 9.11 -1.52
C GLY A 251 -42.58 8.38 -0.93
N ASN A 252 -42.64 7.99 0.35
CA ASN A 252 -41.49 7.42 1.07
C ASN A 252 -41.49 5.88 1.09
N THR A 253 -42.16 5.22 0.14
CA THR A 253 -42.25 3.75 0.14
C THR A 253 -41.33 3.17 -0.92
N GLU A 254 -40.31 2.47 -0.45
CA GLU A 254 -39.39 1.68 -1.26
C GLU A 254 -40.00 0.30 -1.58
N LYS A 255 -39.74 -0.21 -2.79
CA LYS A 255 -40.18 -1.55 -3.23
C LYS A 255 -39.03 -2.31 -3.87
N GLN A 256 -38.83 -3.55 -3.41
CA GLN A 256 -37.85 -4.49 -3.97
C GLN A 256 -38.34 -5.03 -5.33
N LEU A 257 -37.43 -5.13 -6.30
CA LEU A 257 -37.70 -5.64 -7.65
C LEU A 257 -36.98 -6.96 -7.94
N THR A 258 -35.83 -7.20 -7.32
CA THR A 258 -35.09 -8.48 -7.41
C THR A 258 -34.76 -9.01 -6.02
N ALA A 259 -34.61 -10.32 -5.90
CA ALA A 259 -34.26 -10.99 -4.64
C ALA A 259 -33.17 -12.06 -4.87
N PHE A 260 -32.11 -11.69 -5.59
CA PHE A 260 -30.92 -12.54 -5.74
C PHE A 260 -30.23 -12.71 -4.39
N THR A 261 -29.68 -13.89 -4.15
CA THR A 261 -29.01 -14.25 -2.89
C THR A 261 -27.53 -14.55 -3.10
N GLY A 262 -26.72 -14.30 -2.08
CA GLY A 262 -25.30 -14.67 -2.01
C GLY A 262 -24.32 -13.75 -2.76
N PHE A 263 -24.75 -13.07 -3.82
CA PHE A 263 -23.87 -12.21 -4.63
C PHE A 263 -24.60 -10.93 -5.06
N PRO A 264 -23.89 -9.80 -5.14
CA PRO A 264 -24.52 -8.50 -5.42
C PRO A 264 -24.96 -8.38 -6.88
N VAL A 265 -26.11 -7.73 -7.08
CA VAL A 265 -26.42 -7.04 -8.33
C VAL A 265 -25.53 -5.80 -8.43
N ARG A 266 -24.98 -5.52 -9.61
CA ARG A 266 -24.08 -4.39 -9.89
C ARG A 266 -24.37 -3.73 -11.25
N HIS A 267 -23.90 -2.50 -11.44
CA HIS A 267 -23.85 -1.81 -12.74
C HIS A 267 -25.24 -1.56 -13.34
N LEU A 268 -26.08 -0.83 -12.61
CA LEU A 268 -27.44 -0.55 -13.06
C LEU A 268 -27.47 0.41 -14.25
N SER A 269 -28.21 0.06 -15.31
CA SER A 269 -28.59 0.96 -16.41
C SER A 269 -30.05 0.76 -16.82
N ILE A 270 -30.66 1.77 -17.44
CA ILE A 270 -32.09 1.78 -17.79
C ILE A 270 -32.34 2.46 -19.15
N ALA A 271 -33.32 1.93 -19.89
CA ALA A 271 -33.79 2.44 -21.18
C ALA A 271 -35.06 3.31 -21.02
N ASP A 272 -35.47 4.03 -22.07
CA ASP A 272 -36.64 4.93 -22.06
C ASP A 272 -37.97 4.23 -21.81
N ASP A 273 -38.03 2.92 -22.07
CA ASP A 273 -39.21 2.09 -21.83
C ASP A 273 -39.17 1.34 -20.49
N ASN A 274 -38.26 1.76 -19.59
CA ASN A 274 -37.93 1.12 -18.31
C ASN A 274 -37.40 -0.31 -18.43
N THR A 275 -36.81 -0.71 -19.56
CA THR A 275 -35.97 -1.91 -19.60
C THR A 275 -34.69 -1.65 -18.83
N ILE A 276 -34.40 -2.49 -17.84
CA ILE A 276 -33.27 -2.35 -16.94
C ILE A 276 -32.24 -3.42 -17.28
N ALA A 277 -30.97 -3.03 -17.38
CA ALA A 277 -29.84 -3.94 -17.49
C ALA A 277 -28.93 -3.83 -16.25
N PHE A 278 -28.38 -4.95 -15.83
CA PHE A 278 -27.47 -5.03 -14.68
C PHE A 278 -26.60 -6.28 -14.80
N THR A 279 -25.64 -6.42 -13.90
CA THR A 279 -24.86 -7.66 -13.75
C THR A 279 -25.17 -8.36 -12.44
N TRP A 280 -25.15 -9.69 -12.48
CA TRP A 280 -25.16 -10.56 -11.31
C TRP A 280 -24.23 -11.74 -11.58
N LYS A 281 -23.29 -12.01 -10.67
CA LYS A 281 -22.20 -13.00 -10.88
C LYS A 281 -21.43 -12.79 -12.19
N GLY A 282 -21.18 -11.55 -12.58
CA GLY A 282 -20.45 -11.20 -13.80
C GLY A 282 -21.16 -11.54 -15.12
N ASP A 283 -22.42 -12.01 -15.07
CA ASP A 283 -23.28 -12.17 -16.24
C ASP A 283 -24.21 -10.95 -16.36
N VAL A 284 -24.62 -10.60 -17.59
CA VAL A 284 -25.59 -9.53 -17.85
C VAL A 284 -27.02 -10.06 -17.80
N TYR A 285 -27.89 -9.33 -17.11
CA TYR A 285 -29.33 -9.58 -17.02
C TYR A 285 -30.11 -8.38 -17.55
N VAL A 286 -31.29 -8.66 -18.10
CA VAL A 286 -32.27 -7.64 -18.48
C VAL A 286 -33.62 -7.93 -17.85
N MET A 287 -34.37 -6.89 -17.51
CA MET A 287 -35.74 -7.02 -17.00
C MET A 287 -36.58 -5.79 -17.28
N LYS A 288 -37.90 -5.92 -17.13
CA LYS A 288 -38.82 -4.80 -16.91
C LYS A 288 -39.41 -4.89 -15.51
N PRO A 289 -39.77 -3.76 -14.86
CA PRO A 289 -40.45 -3.78 -13.57
C PRO A 289 -41.68 -4.71 -13.59
N GLY A 290 -41.80 -5.57 -12.58
CA GLY A 290 -42.86 -6.57 -12.47
C GLY A 290 -42.68 -7.84 -13.31
N ARG A 291 -41.54 -7.99 -14.01
CA ARG A 291 -41.15 -9.22 -14.73
C ARG A 291 -39.93 -9.86 -14.08
N THR A 292 -39.72 -11.14 -14.34
CA THR A 292 -38.52 -11.86 -13.89
C THR A 292 -37.30 -11.44 -14.72
N PRO A 293 -36.13 -11.23 -14.11
CA PRO A 293 -34.89 -11.00 -14.86
C PRO A 293 -34.51 -12.17 -15.77
N VAL A 294 -33.98 -11.84 -16.94
CA VAL A 294 -33.51 -12.80 -17.95
C VAL A 294 -32.00 -12.64 -18.11
N LYS A 295 -31.25 -13.73 -17.91
CA LYS A 295 -29.82 -13.79 -18.19
C LYS A 295 -29.60 -13.74 -19.71
N LEU A 296 -28.62 -12.96 -20.17
CA LEU A 296 -28.21 -12.95 -21.57
C LEU A 296 -27.08 -13.95 -21.84
N ASP A 297 -27.25 -14.75 -22.89
CA ASP A 297 -26.19 -15.63 -23.40
C ASP A 297 -25.31 -14.86 -24.39
N ILE A 298 -24.20 -14.32 -23.90
CA ILE A 298 -23.29 -13.47 -24.68
C ILE A 298 -22.04 -14.26 -25.09
N LYS A 299 -21.70 -14.22 -26.38
CA LYS A 299 -20.54 -14.88 -26.96
C LYS A 299 -19.61 -13.85 -27.57
N VAL A 300 -18.34 -13.85 -27.17
CA VAL A 300 -17.30 -13.01 -27.77
C VAL A 300 -16.48 -13.88 -28.73
N MET A 301 -16.24 -13.36 -29.94
CA MET A 301 -15.63 -14.05 -31.08
C MET A 301 -14.37 -13.29 -31.53
N ASP A 302 -13.42 -13.09 -30.62
CA ASP A 302 -12.14 -12.45 -30.94
C ASP A 302 -10.97 -13.10 -30.20
N ASP A 303 -9.75 -12.70 -30.57
CA ASP A 303 -8.53 -13.16 -29.95
C ASP A 303 -8.13 -12.34 -28.71
N ALA A 304 -8.97 -11.41 -28.23
CA ALA A 304 -8.64 -10.60 -27.05
C ALA A 304 -8.44 -11.45 -25.78
N ALA A 305 -8.97 -12.68 -25.79
CA ALA A 305 -8.73 -13.72 -24.79
C ALA A 305 -7.33 -14.37 -24.88
N PHE A 306 -6.57 -14.14 -25.97
CA PHE A 306 -5.22 -14.65 -26.14
C PHE A 306 -4.27 -13.88 -25.23
N GLN A 307 -3.84 -14.52 -24.14
CA GLN A 307 -2.79 -13.99 -23.30
C GLN A 307 -1.45 -14.46 -23.85
N VAL A 308 -0.73 -13.53 -24.48
CA VAL A 308 0.62 -13.78 -24.95
C VAL A 308 1.51 -14.02 -23.72
N VAL A 309 2.32 -15.07 -23.77
CA VAL A 309 3.44 -15.20 -22.83
C VAL A 309 4.47 -14.15 -23.23
N GLU A 310 4.65 -13.13 -22.40
CA GLU A 310 5.54 -12.01 -22.68
C GLU A 310 6.94 -12.28 -22.12
N ASN A 311 7.98 -11.91 -22.87
CA ASN A 311 9.33 -11.91 -22.33
C ASN A 311 9.57 -10.59 -21.59
N MET A 312 10.00 -10.70 -20.32
CA MET A 312 10.31 -9.58 -19.45
C MET A 312 11.79 -9.61 -19.09
N ASP A 313 12.47 -8.46 -19.24
CA ASP A 313 13.85 -8.28 -18.79
C ASP A 313 13.93 -8.23 -17.25
N ILE A 314 14.94 -8.89 -16.69
CA ILE A 314 15.20 -8.88 -15.24
C ILE A 314 16.25 -7.83 -14.92
N ASN A 315 15.82 -6.78 -14.21
CA ASN A 315 16.67 -5.62 -13.92
C ASN A 315 16.60 -5.14 -12.46
N SER A 316 15.90 -5.88 -11.61
CA SER A 316 15.71 -5.55 -10.20
C SER A 316 15.77 -6.79 -9.32
N VAL A 317 16.04 -6.58 -8.03
CA VAL A 317 16.19 -7.64 -7.03
C VAL A 317 15.40 -7.25 -5.78
N THR A 318 14.65 -8.22 -5.26
CA THR A 318 13.86 -8.08 -4.02
C THR A 318 14.53 -8.73 -2.81
N GLU A 319 15.32 -9.77 -3.04
CA GLU A 319 16.10 -10.51 -2.04
C GLU A 319 17.35 -11.10 -2.73
N PHE A 320 18.47 -11.23 -2.01
CA PHE A 320 19.65 -11.93 -2.51
C PHE A 320 20.40 -12.68 -1.41
N ALA A 321 21.22 -13.65 -1.81
CA ALA A 321 22.16 -14.38 -0.97
C ALA A 321 23.46 -14.68 -1.74
N VAL A 322 24.62 -14.39 -1.13
CA VAL A 322 25.93 -14.62 -1.75
C VAL A 322 26.38 -16.06 -1.51
N SER A 323 26.97 -16.69 -2.53
CA SER A 323 27.51 -18.05 -2.38
C SER A 323 28.71 -18.08 -1.42
N PRO A 324 28.99 -19.21 -0.74
CA PRO A 324 30.12 -19.30 0.19
C PRO A 324 31.47 -18.95 -0.43
N ASN A 325 31.64 -19.21 -1.73
CA ASN A 325 32.87 -18.90 -2.45
C ASN A 325 32.95 -17.44 -2.97
N GLY A 326 31.88 -16.64 -2.80
CA GLY A 326 31.81 -15.24 -3.20
C GLY A 326 31.74 -14.98 -4.70
N LYS A 327 31.52 -16.01 -5.53
CA LYS A 327 31.53 -15.91 -7.00
C LYS A 327 30.14 -15.86 -7.64
N GLU A 328 29.11 -16.17 -6.87
CA GLU A 328 27.73 -16.22 -7.34
C GLU A 328 26.81 -15.51 -6.36
N ILE A 329 25.74 -14.92 -6.88
CA ILE A 329 24.66 -14.35 -6.09
C ILE A 329 23.36 -14.97 -6.57
N ALA A 330 22.66 -15.64 -5.66
CA ALA A 330 21.28 -16.04 -5.88
C ALA A 330 20.36 -14.88 -5.50
N PHE A 331 19.31 -14.63 -6.27
CA PHE A 331 18.40 -13.52 -6.02
C PHE A 331 16.98 -13.79 -6.49
N VAL A 332 16.02 -13.06 -5.92
CA VAL A 332 14.59 -13.15 -6.24
C VAL A 332 14.14 -11.96 -7.07
N ASN A 333 13.45 -12.25 -8.18
CA ASN A 333 12.65 -11.28 -8.93
C ASN A 333 11.31 -11.91 -9.32
N ARG A 334 10.20 -11.18 -9.13
CA ARG A 334 8.84 -11.60 -9.51
C ARG A 334 8.47 -13.03 -9.08
N GLY A 335 8.92 -13.45 -7.90
CA GLY A 335 8.63 -14.78 -7.35
C GLY A 335 9.56 -15.90 -7.82
N GLU A 336 10.57 -15.61 -8.63
CA GLU A 336 11.48 -16.61 -9.19
C GLU A 336 12.92 -16.42 -8.74
N VAL A 337 13.66 -17.52 -8.65
CA VAL A 337 15.07 -17.54 -8.23
C VAL A 337 15.98 -17.55 -9.44
N PHE A 338 16.94 -16.63 -9.42
CA PHE A 338 18.00 -16.48 -10.41
C PHE A 338 19.37 -16.59 -9.73
N VAL A 339 20.40 -16.98 -10.48
CA VAL A 339 21.79 -16.94 -10.03
C VAL A 339 22.65 -16.22 -11.06
N THR A 340 23.38 -15.20 -10.62
CA THR A 340 24.35 -14.45 -11.45
C THR A 340 25.77 -14.59 -10.94
N GLY A 341 26.75 -14.48 -11.83
CA GLY A 341 28.15 -14.31 -11.45
C GLY A 341 28.42 -12.94 -10.82
N THR A 342 29.41 -12.84 -9.93
CA THR A 342 29.83 -11.55 -9.34
C THR A 342 30.77 -10.74 -10.23
N ASP A 343 31.50 -11.42 -11.11
CA ASP A 343 32.50 -10.84 -12.02
C ASP A 343 32.18 -11.15 -13.50
N ASP A 344 30.97 -11.65 -13.75
CA ASP A 344 30.48 -12.14 -15.03
C ASP A 344 29.01 -11.76 -15.15
N SER A 345 28.56 -11.36 -16.34
CA SER A 345 27.16 -10.97 -16.56
C SER A 345 26.21 -12.15 -16.70
N ARG A 346 26.73 -13.37 -16.93
CA ARG A 346 25.90 -14.57 -17.09
C ARG A 346 24.98 -14.76 -15.89
N THR A 347 23.69 -14.77 -16.17
CA THR A 347 22.63 -15.06 -15.20
C THR A 347 21.84 -16.27 -15.66
N LYS A 348 21.47 -17.15 -14.73
CA LYS A 348 20.58 -18.28 -14.99
C LYS A 348 19.36 -18.19 -14.10
N ARG A 349 18.17 -18.28 -14.69
CA ARG A 349 16.93 -18.59 -13.97
C ARG A 349 16.99 -20.05 -13.52
N VAL A 350 16.93 -20.30 -12.20
CA VAL A 350 17.08 -21.65 -11.63
C VAL A 350 15.75 -22.31 -11.27
N THR A 351 14.67 -21.52 -11.21
CA THR A 351 13.30 -22.00 -11.10
C THR A 351 12.46 -21.60 -12.31
N ASN A 352 11.27 -22.17 -12.45
CA ASN A 352 10.37 -21.83 -13.55
C ASN A 352 8.92 -22.16 -13.17
N THR A 353 8.35 -21.31 -12.32
CA THR A 353 7.00 -21.42 -11.79
C THR A 353 6.25 -20.10 -11.96
N PRO A 354 4.90 -20.12 -11.98
CA PRO A 354 4.09 -18.92 -11.85
C PRO A 354 3.85 -18.49 -10.39
N GLU A 355 4.34 -19.29 -9.44
CA GLU A 355 4.17 -19.07 -8.00
C GLU A 355 5.32 -18.23 -7.40
N GLN A 356 5.29 -18.02 -6.08
CA GLN A 356 6.30 -17.25 -5.38
C GLN A 356 7.32 -18.13 -4.68
N GLU A 357 8.58 -17.75 -4.84
CA GLU A 357 9.74 -18.37 -4.24
C GLU A 357 10.67 -17.30 -3.67
N ARG A 358 11.20 -17.54 -2.47
CA ARG A 358 12.04 -16.58 -1.73
C ARG A 358 12.75 -17.25 -0.57
N MET A 359 13.42 -16.47 0.28
CA MET A 359 14.13 -16.91 1.48
C MET A 359 15.25 -17.90 1.14
N ILE A 360 16.16 -17.46 0.27
CA ILE A 360 17.23 -18.27 -0.31
C ILE A 360 18.34 -18.51 0.71
N ASN A 361 18.89 -19.73 0.75
CA ASN A 361 20.06 -20.05 1.54
C ASN A 361 20.98 -21.05 0.83
N TRP A 362 22.28 -20.76 0.79
CA TRP A 362 23.28 -21.64 0.17
C TRP A 362 23.69 -22.78 1.11
N SER A 363 23.92 -23.98 0.55
CA SER A 363 24.65 -25.02 1.27
C SER A 363 26.08 -24.57 1.56
N PRO A 364 26.70 -25.03 2.66
CA PRO A 364 28.07 -24.63 3.00
C PRO A 364 29.11 -24.94 1.92
N ASP A 365 28.87 -25.94 1.07
CA ASP A 365 29.74 -26.30 -0.06
C ASP A 365 29.44 -25.52 -1.36
N GLY A 366 28.39 -24.70 -1.38
CA GLY A 366 27.95 -23.89 -2.51
C GLY A 366 27.34 -24.67 -3.68
N LYS A 367 27.03 -25.97 -3.52
CA LYS A 367 26.51 -26.81 -4.61
C LYS A 367 24.99 -26.97 -4.62
N THR A 368 24.33 -26.49 -3.56
CA THR A 368 22.88 -26.58 -3.37
C THR A 368 22.33 -25.25 -2.87
N LEU A 369 21.13 -24.90 -3.32
CA LEU A 369 20.35 -23.76 -2.86
C LEU A 369 19.10 -24.27 -2.15
N LEU A 370 18.83 -23.82 -0.93
CA LEU A 370 17.51 -23.88 -0.29
C LEU A 370 16.71 -22.63 -0.61
N PHE A 371 15.39 -22.79 -0.66
CA PHE A 371 14.44 -21.69 -0.73
C PHE A 371 13.08 -22.19 -0.24
N SER A 372 12.23 -21.25 0.16
CA SER A 372 10.80 -21.50 0.37
C SER A 372 10.06 -21.21 -0.92
N GLY A 373 9.21 -22.14 -1.35
CA GLY A 373 8.37 -22.00 -2.54
C GLY A 373 6.93 -22.33 -2.22
N GLU A 374 6.01 -21.50 -2.71
CA GLU A 374 4.58 -21.71 -2.52
C GLU A 374 3.98 -22.53 -3.66
N ARG A 375 4.33 -23.81 -3.70
CA ARG A 375 3.85 -24.75 -4.74
C ARG A 375 2.83 -25.71 -4.16
N ASP A 376 1.90 -26.17 -5.00
CA ASP A 376 0.86 -27.13 -4.63
C ASP A 376 0.00 -26.68 -3.43
N GLY A 377 -0.21 -25.36 -3.29
CA GLY A 377 -1.13 -24.79 -2.31
C GLY A 377 -0.54 -24.59 -0.90
N SER A 378 0.74 -24.87 -0.66
CA SER A 378 1.42 -24.61 0.62
C SER A 378 2.81 -24.02 0.41
N TRP A 379 3.32 -23.31 1.42
CA TRP A 379 4.73 -22.98 1.49
C TRP A 379 5.52 -24.21 1.91
N ASN A 380 6.46 -24.62 1.07
CA ASN A 380 7.30 -25.78 1.28
C ASN A 380 8.77 -25.39 1.11
N ILE A 381 9.66 -26.18 1.70
CA ILE A 381 11.11 -26.00 1.56
C ILE A 381 11.60 -26.89 0.44
N TYR A 382 12.24 -26.27 -0.54
CA TYR A 382 12.85 -26.95 -1.68
C TYR A 382 14.35 -26.78 -1.66
N LYS A 383 15.04 -27.68 -2.36
CA LYS A 383 16.43 -27.49 -2.72
C LYS A 383 16.67 -27.69 -4.20
N ILE A 384 17.60 -26.92 -4.76
CA ILE A 384 18.11 -27.09 -6.12
C ILE A 384 19.60 -27.42 -6.06
N THR A 385 20.02 -28.47 -6.78
CA THR A 385 21.41 -28.95 -6.77
C THR A 385 21.99 -29.00 -8.19
N LEU A 386 23.30 -28.76 -8.29
CA LEU A 386 24.09 -29.02 -9.49
C LEU A 386 24.15 -30.53 -9.76
N ARG A 387 23.46 -31.01 -10.80
CA ARG A 387 23.41 -32.44 -11.12
C ARG A 387 24.75 -32.98 -11.61
N ARG A 388 25.52 -32.15 -12.31
CA ARG A 388 26.74 -32.53 -13.00
C ARG A 388 27.98 -32.18 -12.16
N PRO A 389 28.80 -33.17 -11.73
CA PRO A 389 29.95 -32.92 -10.86
C PRO A 389 31.06 -32.05 -11.48
N ASP A 390 31.12 -31.97 -12.82
CA ASP A 390 32.05 -31.15 -13.58
C ASP A 390 31.62 -29.68 -13.67
N GLU A 391 30.34 -29.39 -13.43
CA GLU A 391 29.79 -28.04 -13.38
C GLU A 391 29.96 -27.46 -11.97
N LYS A 392 30.57 -26.28 -11.87
CA LYS A 392 30.95 -25.66 -10.59
C LYS A 392 30.08 -24.48 -10.17
N TYR A 393 29.28 -23.95 -11.09
CA TYR A 393 28.53 -22.71 -10.91
C TYR A 393 27.12 -22.89 -11.47
N PHE A 394 26.11 -22.42 -10.74
CA PHE A 394 24.71 -22.43 -11.13
C PHE A 394 24.46 -21.57 -12.37
N TYR A 395 25.08 -20.39 -12.47
CA TYR A 395 24.89 -19.51 -13.63
C TYR A 395 25.36 -20.13 -14.95
N ALA A 396 26.20 -21.16 -14.90
CA ALA A 396 26.71 -21.90 -16.06
C ALA A 396 26.23 -23.36 -16.13
N ALA A 397 25.39 -23.80 -15.19
CA ALA A 397 24.93 -25.18 -15.14
C ALA A 397 24.08 -25.51 -16.36
N THR A 398 24.14 -26.73 -16.87
CA THR A 398 23.25 -27.17 -17.97
C THR A 398 21.99 -27.82 -17.43
N VAL A 399 22.10 -28.62 -16.37
CA VAL A 399 20.98 -29.35 -15.76
C VAL A 399 20.97 -29.14 -14.25
N LEU A 400 19.81 -28.74 -13.73
CA LEU A 400 19.55 -28.57 -12.31
C LEU A 400 18.52 -29.61 -11.87
N GLU A 401 18.61 -30.03 -10.62
CA GLU A 401 17.66 -30.95 -10.00
C GLU A 401 16.99 -30.25 -8.83
N THR A 402 15.65 -30.24 -8.81
CA THR A 402 14.85 -29.65 -7.73
C THR A 402 14.13 -30.75 -6.98
N GLU A 403 14.21 -30.75 -5.65
CA GLU A 403 13.48 -31.68 -4.81
C GLU A 403 12.92 -30.98 -3.55
N ALA A 404 11.77 -31.46 -3.07
CA ALA A 404 11.20 -31.01 -1.81
C ALA A 404 12.00 -31.60 -0.63
N VAL A 405 12.38 -30.76 0.31
CA VAL A 405 13.06 -31.17 1.55
C VAL A 405 12.04 -31.31 2.68
N VAL A 406 11.16 -30.32 2.80
CA VAL A 406 10.03 -30.36 3.72
C VAL A 406 8.79 -29.92 2.96
N ALA A 407 7.86 -30.85 2.78
CA ALA A 407 6.56 -30.57 2.21
C ALA A 407 5.49 -31.23 3.08
N THR A 408 4.75 -30.41 3.84
CA THR A 408 3.67 -30.86 4.71
C THR A 408 2.44 -29.97 4.53
N GLU A 409 1.35 -30.25 5.27
CA GLU A 409 0.19 -29.36 5.30
C GLU A 409 0.50 -28.04 6.02
N ALA A 410 1.51 -28.03 6.89
CA ALA A 410 1.98 -26.82 7.52
C ALA A 410 2.76 -25.97 6.52
N GLU A 411 2.69 -24.65 6.68
CA GLU A 411 3.44 -23.73 5.84
C GLU A 411 4.87 -23.53 6.38
N GLU A 412 5.88 -23.82 5.55
CA GLU A 412 7.30 -23.94 5.92
C GLU A 412 8.16 -22.84 5.26
N PHE A 413 8.85 -22.03 6.07
CA PHE A 413 9.52 -20.78 5.67
C PHE A 413 10.98 -20.67 6.13
N GLN A 414 11.72 -19.77 5.48
CA GLN A 414 13.03 -19.28 5.92
C GLN A 414 14.06 -20.38 6.23
N PRO A 415 14.29 -21.35 5.33
CA PRO A 415 15.24 -22.44 5.59
C PRO A 415 16.68 -21.92 5.68
N GLN A 416 17.44 -22.41 6.66
CA GLN A 416 18.89 -22.18 6.73
C GLN A 416 19.63 -23.46 7.06
N TYR A 417 20.67 -23.78 6.29
CA TYR A 417 21.62 -24.81 6.64
C TYR A 417 22.39 -24.44 7.91
N ALA A 418 22.59 -25.43 8.78
CA ALA A 418 23.64 -25.36 9.77
C ALA A 418 25.01 -25.32 9.07
N PRO A 419 26.03 -24.65 9.64
CA PRO A 419 27.37 -24.56 9.05
C PRO A 419 28.04 -25.92 8.72
N ASP A 420 27.68 -27.00 9.42
CA ASP A 420 28.16 -28.35 9.13
C ASP A 420 27.45 -29.04 7.95
N GLY A 421 26.37 -28.44 7.43
CA GLY A 421 25.55 -28.93 6.33
C GLY A 421 24.62 -30.10 6.67
N LYS A 422 24.55 -30.53 7.94
CA LYS A 422 23.81 -31.74 8.36
C LYS A 422 22.40 -31.45 8.85
N LYS A 423 22.12 -30.22 9.25
CA LYS A 423 20.81 -29.80 9.74
C LYS A 423 20.28 -28.60 8.99
N ILE A 424 18.96 -28.45 8.99
CA ILE A 424 18.25 -27.28 8.47
C ILE A 424 17.36 -26.74 9.58
N ALA A 425 17.45 -25.45 9.88
CA ALA A 425 16.46 -24.75 10.69
C ALA A 425 15.46 -24.05 9.77
N PHE A 426 14.19 -24.01 10.17
CA PHE A 426 13.12 -23.38 9.40
C PHE A 426 11.95 -23.01 10.30
N ILE A 427 11.11 -22.11 9.82
CA ILE A 427 9.91 -21.65 10.53
C ILE A 427 8.68 -22.36 9.98
N GLU A 428 7.96 -23.06 10.84
CA GLU A 428 6.66 -23.67 10.56
C GLU A 428 5.55 -22.72 11.02
N GLU A 429 4.49 -22.56 10.21
CA GLU A 429 3.29 -21.73 10.49
C GLU A 429 3.61 -20.28 10.91
N ARG A 430 4.78 -19.78 10.47
CA ARG A 430 5.31 -18.44 10.80
C ARG A 430 5.57 -18.17 12.29
N ASN A 431 5.36 -19.14 13.18
CA ASN A 431 5.41 -18.93 14.63
C ASN A 431 6.18 -20.01 15.41
N ILE A 432 6.62 -21.09 14.75
CA ILE A 432 7.37 -22.19 15.38
C ILE A 432 8.73 -22.35 14.68
N LEU A 433 9.83 -22.28 15.43
CA LEU A 433 11.16 -22.60 14.89
C LEU A 433 11.45 -24.10 15.07
N LYS A 434 11.75 -24.79 13.97
CA LYS A 434 12.13 -26.21 13.96
C LYS A 434 13.53 -26.42 13.41
N VAL A 435 14.14 -27.53 13.82
CA VAL A 435 15.40 -28.05 13.28
C VAL A 435 15.14 -29.46 12.74
N LEU A 436 15.51 -29.69 11.48
CA LEU A 436 15.51 -30.98 10.80
C LEU A 436 16.94 -31.51 10.72
N ASP A 437 17.15 -32.76 11.16
CA ASP A 437 18.35 -33.52 10.87
C ASP A 437 18.19 -34.23 9.51
N MET A 438 19.10 -33.95 8.58
CA MET A 438 18.99 -34.38 7.18
C MET A 438 19.28 -35.87 6.96
N ASP A 439 20.05 -36.49 7.86
CA ASP A 439 20.41 -37.90 7.76
C ASP A 439 19.30 -38.80 8.32
N THR A 440 18.67 -38.39 9.43
CA THR A 440 17.67 -39.17 10.14
C THR A 440 16.23 -38.79 9.80
N GLY A 441 16.01 -37.58 9.27
CA GLY A 441 14.67 -37.01 9.06
C GLY A 441 13.99 -36.53 10.35
N GLN A 442 14.67 -36.57 11.50
CA GLN A 442 14.09 -36.16 12.78
C GLN A 442 13.92 -34.63 12.81
N LYS A 443 12.71 -34.18 13.18
CA LYS A 443 12.40 -32.77 13.46
C LYS A 443 12.30 -32.51 14.96
N VAL A 444 12.86 -31.40 15.44
CA VAL A 444 12.72 -30.92 16.83
C VAL A 444 12.26 -29.47 16.82
N THR A 445 11.31 -29.14 17.71
CA THR A 445 10.91 -27.75 17.97
C THR A 445 11.90 -27.08 18.90
N VAL A 446 12.43 -25.93 18.49
CA VAL A 446 13.41 -25.16 19.26
C VAL A 446 12.80 -23.89 19.84
N LEU A 447 11.88 -23.23 19.12
CA LEU A 447 11.04 -22.17 19.63
C LEU A 447 9.57 -22.56 19.41
N PRO A 448 8.74 -22.69 20.46
CA PRO A 448 7.35 -23.10 20.32
C PRO A 448 6.44 -21.94 19.88
N GLU A 449 5.21 -22.30 19.49
CA GLU A 449 4.13 -21.36 19.21
C GLU A 449 3.83 -20.41 20.40
N GLY A 450 3.26 -19.24 20.10
CA GLY A 450 2.82 -18.26 21.10
C GLY A 450 3.94 -17.36 21.62
N ARG A 451 5.17 -17.53 21.10
CA ARG A 451 6.31 -16.66 21.42
C ARG A 451 6.41 -15.47 20.48
N ASN A 452 6.20 -15.72 19.18
CA ASN A 452 6.20 -14.72 18.12
C ASN A 452 4.86 -14.73 17.40
N PHE A 453 4.42 -13.55 16.95
CA PHE A 453 3.21 -13.35 16.16
C PHE A 453 3.59 -12.56 14.90
N SER A 454 3.82 -13.30 13.81
CA SER A 454 4.23 -12.71 12.53
C SER A 454 3.12 -11.83 11.95
N TYR A 455 3.44 -10.57 11.69
CA TYR A 455 2.61 -9.60 11.00
C TYR A 455 2.78 -9.67 9.48
N SER A 456 4.00 -9.94 9.00
CA SER A 456 4.28 -10.13 7.58
C SER A 456 5.29 -11.25 7.39
N ASP A 457 5.21 -11.98 6.29
CA ASP A 457 6.15 -13.07 6.02
C ASP A 457 7.60 -12.53 5.99
N GLY A 458 8.53 -13.14 6.74
CA GLY A 458 9.91 -12.64 6.82
C GLY A 458 10.22 -11.70 7.98
N ASP A 459 9.29 -11.43 8.90
CA ASP A 459 9.41 -10.34 9.89
C ASP A 459 10.16 -10.67 11.18
N TRP A 460 10.59 -11.91 11.37
CA TRP A 460 11.49 -12.33 12.44
C TRP A 460 12.51 -13.35 11.93
N SER A 461 13.66 -13.40 12.59
CA SER A 461 14.85 -14.07 12.08
C SER A 461 15.51 -14.98 13.10
N PHE A 462 16.39 -15.85 12.60
CA PHE A 462 17.28 -16.68 13.40
C PHE A 462 18.62 -16.88 12.69
N GLN A 463 19.66 -17.24 13.45
CA GLN A 463 21.00 -17.55 12.93
C GLN A 463 21.70 -18.68 13.69
N TRP A 464 22.30 -19.59 12.93
CA TRP A 464 23.12 -20.68 13.44
C TRP A 464 24.45 -20.22 14.03
N SER A 465 24.86 -20.82 15.15
CA SER A 465 26.24 -20.70 15.64
C SER A 465 27.23 -21.37 14.69
N PRO A 466 28.49 -20.92 14.64
CA PRO A 466 29.52 -21.51 13.78
C PRO A 466 29.76 -23.02 14.01
N ASP A 467 29.47 -23.52 15.21
CA ASP A 467 29.62 -24.93 15.57
C ASP A 467 28.34 -25.77 15.38
N SER A 468 27.28 -25.19 14.80
CA SER A 468 26.00 -25.86 14.48
C SER A 468 25.21 -26.38 15.69
N LYS A 469 25.45 -25.84 16.90
CA LYS A 469 24.79 -26.31 18.14
C LYS A 469 23.83 -25.31 18.76
N TRP A 470 23.93 -24.04 18.41
CA TRP A 470 23.11 -22.99 18.99
C TRP A 470 22.45 -22.14 17.92
N LEU A 471 21.36 -21.49 18.30
CA LEU A 471 20.61 -20.56 17.48
C LEU A 471 20.43 -19.25 18.26
N LEU A 472 20.73 -18.13 17.61
CA LEU A 472 20.21 -16.81 18.00
C LEU A 472 18.87 -16.61 17.31
N VAL A 473 17.85 -16.18 18.04
CA VAL A 473 16.47 -16.11 17.54
C VAL A 473 15.78 -14.86 18.06
N ASP A 474 15.05 -14.16 17.20
CA ASP A 474 14.14 -13.11 17.63
C ASP A 474 12.99 -13.72 18.47
N ASP A 475 12.78 -13.25 19.70
CA ASP A 475 11.72 -13.71 20.62
C ASP A 475 10.94 -12.52 21.20
N SER A 476 9.68 -12.38 20.81
CA SER A 476 8.77 -11.37 21.32
C SER A 476 8.21 -11.70 22.70
N LYS A 477 8.52 -12.87 23.26
CA LYS A 477 8.08 -13.36 24.57
C LYS A 477 6.56 -13.43 24.72
N GLY A 478 5.84 -13.61 23.62
CA GLY A 478 4.38 -13.61 23.58
C GLY A 478 3.73 -12.23 23.56
N TYR A 479 4.50 -11.15 23.46
CA TYR A 479 3.97 -9.80 23.27
C TYR A 479 3.94 -9.43 21.79
N PHE A 480 2.95 -8.65 21.37
CA PHE A 480 2.91 -8.14 20.00
C PHE A 480 3.99 -7.06 19.79
N VAL A 481 4.70 -7.12 18.66
CA VAL A 481 5.71 -6.12 18.20
C VAL A 481 6.91 -5.88 19.13
N ARG A 482 7.15 -6.74 20.13
CA ARG A 482 8.37 -6.69 20.96
C ARG A 482 9.51 -7.46 20.30
N ARG A 483 10.73 -6.95 20.43
CA ARG A 483 11.95 -7.58 19.89
C ARG A 483 12.94 -7.84 21.02
N ASN A 484 13.27 -9.10 21.26
CA ASN A 484 14.38 -9.52 22.11
C ASN A 484 15.15 -10.61 21.38
N THR A 485 16.36 -10.91 21.83
CA THR A 485 17.13 -12.03 21.28
C THR A 485 17.23 -13.18 22.28
N ALA A 486 16.77 -14.37 21.87
CA ALA A 486 16.95 -15.63 22.57
C ALA A 486 18.16 -16.40 22.03
N LEU A 487 18.80 -17.16 22.92
CA LEU A 487 19.83 -18.15 22.64
C LEU A 487 19.27 -19.53 22.99
N LEU A 488 19.26 -20.42 22.01
CA LEU A 488 18.63 -21.74 22.09
C LEU A 488 19.61 -22.81 21.64
N LYS A 489 19.53 -24.02 22.23
CA LYS A 489 20.22 -25.19 21.66
C LYS A 489 19.44 -25.72 20.47
N ALA A 490 20.15 -26.03 19.40
CA ALA A 490 19.56 -26.55 18.18
C ALA A 490 18.94 -27.95 18.32
N ASP A 491 19.27 -28.67 19.40
CA ASP A 491 18.65 -29.96 19.74
C ASP A 491 17.34 -29.82 20.53
N GLY A 492 16.87 -28.60 20.78
CA GLY A 492 15.63 -28.31 21.52
C GLY A 492 15.72 -28.55 23.03
N THR A 493 16.90 -28.84 23.58
CA THR A 493 17.07 -29.06 25.02
C THR A 493 17.44 -27.79 25.79
N GLY A 494 17.15 -27.77 27.09
CA GLY A 494 17.46 -26.65 27.98
C GLY A 494 16.42 -25.52 27.93
N ASP A 495 16.70 -24.45 28.66
CA ASP A 495 15.81 -23.29 28.79
C ASP A 495 16.10 -22.23 27.72
N ILE A 496 15.08 -21.43 27.39
CA ILE A 496 15.22 -20.23 26.56
C ILE A 496 15.99 -19.19 27.35
N PHE A 497 17.21 -18.87 26.91
CA PHE A 497 18.07 -17.87 27.54
C PHE A 497 18.07 -16.58 26.73
N HIS A 498 18.02 -15.41 27.37
CA HIS A 498 18.13 -14.11 26.70
C HIS A 498 19.47 -13.46 27.07
N PRO A 499 20.50 -13.50 26.20
CA PRO A 499 21.82 -12.94 26.49
C PRO A 499 21.81 -11.47 26.90
N VAL A 500 20.85 -10.73 26.36
CA VAL A 500 20.52 -9.36 26.71
C VAL A 500 19.01 -9.29 26.89
N ASN A 501 18.56 -8.57 27.91
CA ASN A 501 17.13 -8.50 28.26
C ASN A 501 16.76 -7.05 28.61
N GLY A 502 16.98 -6.12 27.67
CA GLY A 502 16.73 -4.70 27.86
C GLY A 502 15.33 -4.26 27.43
N GLY A 503 14.77 -3.25 28.09
CA GLY A 503 13.49 -2.65 27.68
C GLY A 503 13.53 -1.85 26.37
N PHE A 504 14.69 -1.76 25.73
CA PHE A 504 14.93 -1.04 24.47
C PHE A 504 14.87 -1.95 23.24
N GLY A 505 14.80 -3.26 23.46
CA GLY A 505 14.82 -4.30 22.44
C GLY A 505 16.21 -4.57 21.85
N GLU A 506 16.33 -5.77 21.28
CA GLU A 506 17.50 -6.26 20.56
C GLU A 506 17.06 -6.69 19.16
N GLU A 507 17.61 -6.05 18.13
CA GLU A 507 17.23 -6.29 16.74
C GLU A 507 18.42 -6.82 15.92
N SER A 508 18.12 -7.61 14.88
CA SER A 508 19.10 -8.13 13.91
C SER A 508 20.31 -8.82 14.55
N PRO A 509 20.13 -9.76 15.50
CA PRO A 509 21.26 -10.37 16.20
C PRO A 509 22.15 -11.19 15.25
N LYS A 510 23.48 -11.03 15.36
CA LYS A 510 24.46 -11.78 14.55
C LYS A 510 25.58 -12.36 15.41
N TRP A 511 26.04 -13.56 15.07
CA TRP A 511 27.26 -14.14 15.65
C TRP A 511 28.50 -13.36 15.21
N GLY A 512 29.39 -13.03 16.14
CA GLY A 512 30.71 -12.49 15.83
C GLY A 512 31.80 -13.57 15.78
N PRO A 513 33.09 -13.16 15.73
CA PRO A 513 34.21 -14.05 15.50
C PRO A 513 34.22 -15.30 16.38
N GLU A 514 34.41 -16.46 15.74
CA GLU A 514 34.44 -17.79 16.37
C GLU A 514 33.20 -18.16 17.21
N GLY A 515 32.09 -17.41 17.12
CA GLY A 515 30.90 -17.62 17.95
C GLY A 515 31.04 -17.15 19.40
N LYS A 516 32.13 -16.44 19.74
CA LYS A 516 32.44 -15.98 21.11
C LYS A 516 31.72 -14.69 21.50
N MET A 517 31.01 -14.07 20.58
CA MET A 517 30.24 -12.86 20.83
C MET A 517 28.95 -12.85 20.00
N MET A 518 27.94 -12.15 20.51
CA MET A 518 26.72 -11.79 19.79
C MET A 518 26.72 -10.28 19.60
N THR A 519 26.38 -9.83 18.39
CA THR A 519 26.09 -8.43 18.10
C THR A 519 24.60 -8.22 17.94
N TYR A 520 24.12 -7.01 18.19
CA TYR A 520 22.71 -6.65 18.04
C TYR A 520 22.57 -5.13 17.89
N MET A 521 21.47 -4.69 17.28
CA MET A 521 21.06 -3.29 17.26
C MET A 521 20.19 -2.96 18.48
N SER A 522 20.36 -1.76 19.05
CA SER A 522 19.46 -1.26 20.09
C SER A 522 19.31 0.25 20.05
N SER A 523 18.10 0.73 20.37
CA SER A 523 17.75 2.15 20.43
C SER A 523 18.06 2.81 21.79
N ARG A 524 18.83 2.14 22.66
CA ARG A 524 19.10 2.55 24.05
C ARG A 524 19.62 3.98 24.19
N GLU A 525 20.62 4.33 23.39
CA GLU A 525 21.28 5.65 23.42
C GLU A 525 20.79 6.57 22.29
N GLY A 526 19.96 6.04 21.39
CA GLY A 526 19.52 6.76 20.20
C GLY A 526 18.44 7.79 20.51
N ARG A 527 18.38 8.84 19.67
CA ARG A 527 17.31 9.82 19.75
C ARG A 527 15.99 9.16 19.37
N LYS A 528 14.97 9.41 20.18
CA LYS A 528 13.60 8.97 19.91
C LYS A 528 12.85 10.04 19.14
N SER A 529 12.03 9.59 18.19
CA SER A 529 10.97 10.37 17.60
C SER A 529 9.98 10.88 18.66
N LEU A 530 9.14 11.84 18.25
CA LEU A 530 8.12 12.37 19.13
C LEU A 530 6.96 11.38 19.27
N ALA A 531 6.57 10.73 18.17
CA ALA A 531 5.61 9.63 18.15
C ALA A 531 6.31 8.27 18.13
N TYR A 532 5.66 7.24 18.68
CA TYR A 532 6.21 5.88 18.76
C TYR A 532 6.60 5.28 17.39
N GLN A 533 5.87 5.61 16.32
CA GLN A 533 6.16 5.12 14.96
C GLN A 533 7.24 5.89 14.20
N GLY A 534 7.71 7.02 14.72
CA GLY A 534 8.72 7.81 14.03
C GLY A 534 10.09 7.12 13.97
N SER A 535 10.99 7.70 13.17
CA SER A 535 12.36 7.21 13.03
C SER A 535 13.06 7.11 14.38
N ARG A 536 13.74 5.99 14.59
CA ARG A 536 14.59 5.74 15.75
C ARG A 536 16.03 5.62 15.31
N GLU A 537 16.89 6.33 16.00
CA GLU A 537 18.32 6.06 15.91
C GLU A 537 18.64 4.84 16.77
N SER A 538 19.52 4.00 16.27
CA SER A 538 20.03 2.82 16.94
C SER A 538 21.55 2.80 16.89
N ASP A 539 22.14 2.00 17.77
CA ASP A 539 23.56 1.68 17.80
C ASP A 539 23.75 0.17 17.67
N ILE A 540 24.93 -0.23 17.20
CA ILE A 540 25.33 -1.63 17.16
C ILE A 540 26.11 -1.92 18.44
N TYR A 541 25.70 -2.96 19.16
CA TYR A 541 26.31 -3.44 20.38
C TYR A 541 26.88 -4.85 20.17
N ALA A 542 27.76 -5.25 21.09
CA ALA A 542 28.20 -6.62 21.26
C ALA A 542 28.08 -7.05 22.72
N VAL A 543 27.82 -8.34 22.93
CA VAL A 543 27.96 -9.03 24.21
C VAL A 543 28.85 -10.26 24.01
N PHE A 544 29.82 -10.47 24.89
CA PHE A 544 30.78 -11.56 24.76
C PHE A 544 30.38 -12.77 25.62
N PHE A 545 30.42 -13.95 25.01
CA PHE A 545 30.22 -15.25 25.67
C PHE A 545 31.53 -15.87 26.17
N ASP A 546 32.67 -15.19 25.99
CA ASP A 546 33.98 -15.65 26.40
C ASP A 546 34.74 -14.49 27.07
N GLN A 547 35.25 -14.73 28.28
CA GLN A 547 35.94 -13.68 29.05
C GLN A 547 37.27 -13.28 28.41
N GLU A 548 38.04 -14.24 27.87
CA GLU A 548 39.33 -13.95 27.20
C GLU A 548 39.12 -13.09 25.95
N ALA A 549 38.10 -13.38 25.15
CA ALA A 549 37.72 -12.56 24.00
C ALA A 549 37.32 -11.13 24.41
N TYR A 550 36.57 -10.98 25.52
CA TYR A 550 36.21 -9.66 26.05
C TYR A 550 37.43 -8.89 26.55
N ASP A 551 38.32 -9.53 27.31
CA ASP A 551 39.54 -8.91 27.83
C ASP A 551 40.45 -8.45 26.68
N ARG A 552 40.61 -9.30 25.66
CA ARG A 552 41.35 -8.97 24.42
C ARG A 552 40.69 -7.86 23.62
N TYR A 553 39.35 -7.82 23.57
CA TYR A 553 38.62 -6.72 22.94
C TYR A 553 38.85 -5.40 23.70
N SER A 554 38.95 -5.45 25.04
CA SER A 554 39.04 -4.26 25.91
C SER A 554 40.42 -3.59 25.94
N LEU A 555 41.46 -4.22 25.38
CA LEU A 555 42.80 -3.64 25.28
C LEU A 555 42.83 -2.34 24.46
N SER A 556 43.72 -1.41 24.82
CA SER A 556 44.05 -0.28 23.95
C SER A 556 44.68 -0.78 22.63
N LYS A 557 44.82 0.11 21.63
CA LYS A 557 45.52 -0.24 20.39
C LYS A 557 46.95 -0.69 20.67
N GLU A 558 47.67 0.06 21.51
CA GLU A 558 49.07 -0.21 21.88
C GLU A 558 49.20 -1.52 22.67
N GLU A 559 48.30 -1.75 23.63
CA GLU A 559 48.29 -2.99 24.40
C GLU A 559 47.96 -4.22 23.54
N PHE A 560 47.02 -4.08 22.60
CA PHE A 560 46.67 -5.14 21.67
C PHE A 560 47.81 -5.50 20.72
N GLU A 561 48.51 -4.50 20.17
CA GLU A 561 49.70 -4.74 19.33
C GLU A 561 50.82 -5.43 20.12
N LEU A 562 51.07 -5.01 21.38
CA LEU A 562 52.06 -5.67 22.25
C LEU A 562 51.70 -7.15 22.55
N VAL A 563 50.42 -7.44 22.79
CA VAL A 563 49.96 -8.82 22.99
C VAL A 563 50.12 -9.63 21.70
N LYS A 564 49.78 -9.04 20.55
CA LYS A 564 49.92 -9.69 19.24
C LYS A 564 51.38 -9.97 18.89
N GLU A 565 52.29 -9.04 19.13
CA GLU A 565 53.74 -9.24 18.94
C GLU A 565 54.24 -10.42 19.80
N LYS A 566 53.86 -10.48 21.08
CA LYS A 566 54.20 -11.61 21.96
C LYS A 566 53.63 -12.93 21.46
N GLU A 567 52.39 -12.96 21.01
CA GLU A 567 51.78 -14.17 20.44
C GLU A 567 52.47 -14.63 19.15
N GLU A 568 52.92 -13.69 18.32
CA GLU A 568 53.71 -13.98 17.11
C GLU A 568 55.10 -14.50 17.45
N GLU A 569 55.77 -13.94 18.45
CA GLU A 569 57.05 -14.44 18.98
C GLU A 569 56.89 -15.85 19.57
N GLU A 570 55.85 -16.09 20.38
CA GLU A 570 55.55 -17.42 20.95
C GLU A 570 55.19 -18.45 19.87
N LYS A 571 54.49 -18.04 18.79
CA LYS A 571 54.23 -18.90 17.63
C LYS A 571 55.51 -19.23 16.89
N LYS A 572 56.38 -18.26 16.63
CA LYS A 572 57.69 -18.48 16.00
C LYS A 572 58.58 -19.39 16.86
N GLU A 573 58.60 -19.22 18.19
CA GLU A 573 59.32 -20.13 19.10
C GLU A 573 58.73 -21.55 19.14
N LYS A 574 57.41 -21.71 19.00
CA LYS A 574 56.75 -23.02 18.89
C LYS A 574 57.03 -23.69 17.55
N GLU A 575 57.01 -22.94 16.44
CA GLU A 575 57.38 -23.43 15.11
C GLU A 575 58.87 -23.84 15.04
N GLU A 576 59.78 -23.07 15.66
CA GLU A 576 61.20 -23.44 15.78
C GLU A 576 61.45 -24.65 16.71
N LYS A 577 60.59 -24.89 17.72
CA LYS A 577 60.66 -26.08 18.58
C LYS A 577 60.08 -27.33 17.92
N ASP A 578 59.05 -27.21 17.09
CA ASP A 578 58.49 -28.32 16.31
C ASP A 578 59.42 -28.74 15.16
N ASP A 579 60.19 -27.81 14.56
CA ASP A 579 61.21 -28.13 13.54
C ASP A 579 62.39 -28.96 14.09
N LYS A 580 62.59 -29.00 15.43
CA LYS A 580 63.58 -29.87 16.09
C LYS A 580 63.04 -31.24 16.53
N LYS A 581 61.74 -31.53 16.35
CA LYS A 581 61.16 -32.86 16.61
C LYS A 581 60.32 -33.37 15.42
N SER A 582 61.03 -34.10 14.55
CA SER A 582 60.58 -35.26 13.74
C SER A 582 60.48 -35.09 12.20
N LYS A 583 61.54 -35.55 11.53
CA LYS A 583 61.45 -36.32 10.27
C LYS A 583 60.80 -37.69 10.56
N LYS A 584 59.47 -37.81 10.45
CA LYS A 584 58.75 -39.00 9.89
C LYS A 584 57.22 -38.88 10.05
N LYS A 585 56.55 -39.14 8.92
CA LYS A 585 55.15 -39.55 8.68
C LYS A 585 54.05 -38.48 8.52
N ASP A 586 53.58 -38.46 7.28
CA ASP A 586 52.23 -38.32 6.72
C ASP A 586 51.26 -37.22 7.16
N LYS A 587 50.76 -36.57 6.10
CA LYS A 587 49.55 -35.77 5.95
C LYS A 587 48.34 -36.44 6.58
N ASP A 588 47.84 -35.85 7.66
CA ASP A 588 46.41 -35.56 7.90
C ASP A 588 46.28 -34.97 9.31
N LYS A 589 46.49 -33.65 9.44
CA LYS A 589 46.00 -32.90 10.60
C LYS A 589 44.68 -32.23 10.20
N LYS A 590 43.58 -32.96 10.39
CA LYS A 590 42.27 -32.33 10.61
C LYS A 590 42.43 -31.33 11.76
N LYS A 591 42.00 -30.09 11.55
CA LYS A 591 41.71 -29.14 12.64
C LYS A 591 40.81 -29.89 13.65
N GLU A 592 41.30 -30.13 14.86
CA GLU A 592 40.41 -30.47 15.97
C GLU A 592 39.51 -29.26 16.20
N ASP A 593 38.20 -29.44 16.03
CA ASP A 593 37.19 -28.46 16.39
C ASP A 593 37.31 -28.15 17.88
N LYS A 594 37.87 -26.98 18.22
CA LYS A 594 37.71 -26.42 19.57
C LYS A 594 36.21 -26.24 19.79
N LYS A 595 35.62 -27.07 20.64
CA LYS A 595 34.22 -26.99 21.04
C LYS A 595 33.91 -25.56 21.54
N LEU A 596 32.94 -24.88 20.94
CA LEU A 596 32.45 -23.59 21.43
C LEU A 596 31.89 -23.79 22.85
N VAL A 597 32.42 -23.02 23.79
CA VAL A 597 31.97 -22.97 25.18
C VAL A 597 31.44 -21.56 25.42
N LEU A 598 30.17 -21.47 25.82
CA LEU A 598 29.52 -20.20 26.13
C LEU A 598 29.53 -20.01 27.66
N ASP A 599 30.23 -18.99 28.13
CA ASP A 599 30.10 -18.46 29.48
C ASP A 599 28.92 -17.49 29.49
N LEU A 600 27.83 -17.87 30.16
CA LEU A 600 26.59 -17.09 30.25
C LEU A 600 26.48 -16.27 31.54
N ASP A 601 27.48 -16.33 32.42
CA ASP A 601 27.47 -15.63 33.70
C ASP A 601 27.89 -14.16 33.52
N ASN A 602 27.27 -13.24 34.26
CA ASN A 602 27.66 -11.82 34.31
C ASN A 602 27.79 -11.13 32.93
N LEU A 603 26.99 -11.53 31.93
CA LEU A 603 27.03 -10.96 30.57
C LEU A 603 26.85 -9.43 30.54
N ASP A 604 26.14 -8.87 31.52
CA ASP A 604 25.96 -7.42 31.64
C ASP A 604 27.26 -6.63 31.75
N ASN A 605 28.32 -7.23 32.33
CA ASN A 605 29.65 -6.63 32.44
C ASN A 605 30.49 -6.79 31.17
N ARG A 606 30.02 -7.58 30.20
CA ARG A 606 30.70 -7.91 28.95
C ARG A 606 29.98 -7.34 27.72
N LYS A 607 29.21 -6.27 27.91
CA LYS A 607 28.52 -5.54 26.84
C LYS A 607 29.33 -4.32 26.41
N VAL A 608 29.45 -4.10 25.10
CA VAL A 608 30.16 -2.96 24.51
C VAL A 608 29.35 -2.36 23.37
N LYS A 609 29.46 -1.04 23.19
CA LYS A 609 28.91 -0.33 22.05
C LYS A 609 29.97 -0.27 20.94
N LEU A 610 29.64 -0.74 19.73
CA LEU A 610 30.57 -0.79 18.60
C LEU A 610 30.55 0.50 17.77
N THR A 611 29.37 1.09 17.57
CA THR A 611 29.24 2.38 16.86
C THR A 611 29.68 3.55 17.73
N ILE A 612 30.09 4.65 17.10
CA ILE A 612 30.44 5.87 17.82
C ILE A 612 29.27 6.85 17.97
N ASN A 613 28.31 6.81 17.04
CA ASN A 613 27.12 7.66 16.98
C ASN A 613 25.90 6.81 16.65
N SER A 614 24.76 7.15 17.25
CA SER A 614 23.47 6.55 16.92
C SER A 614 23.00 7.04 15.55
N SER A 615 22.36 6.17 14.77
CA SER A 615 21.87 6.51 13.43
C SER A 615 20.70 5.62 13.00
N SER A 616 19.99 5.98 11.91
CA SER A 616 19.03 5.07 11.30
C SER A 616 19.79 4.01 10.50
N ILE A 617 19.95 2.81 11.06
CA ILE A 617 20.72 1.70 10.49
C ILE A 617 19.76 0.72 9.81
N SER A 618 20.05 0.30 8.58
CA SER A 618 19.25 -0.74 7.89
C SER A 618 19.75 -2.15 8.16
N ASP A 619 21.06 -2.36 8.04
CA ASP A 619 21.72 -3.64 8.33
C ASP A 619 23.24 -3.41 8.53
N TYR A 620 23.94 -4.41 9.09
CA TYR A 620 25.36 -4.35 9.39
C TYR A 620 26.05 -5.72 9.32
N VAL A 621 27.37 -5.75 9.10
CA VAL A 621 28.21 -6.95 9.16
C VAL A 621 29.54 -6.65 9.85
N LEU A 622 30.16 -7.69 10.42
CA LEU A 622 31.51 -7.64 10.95
C LEU A 622 32.45 -8.38 10.01
N ASN A 623 33.70 -7.93 9.93
CA ASN A 623 34.74 -8.77 9.35
C ASN A 623 35.10 -9.94 10.28
N LYS A 624 35.87 -10.88 9.75
CA LYS A 624 36.23 -12.13 10.44
C LYS A 624 37.01 -11.92 11.73
N GLU A 625 37.82 -10.87 11.78
CA GLU A 625 38.61 -10.48 12.96
C GLU A 625 37.78 -9.73 14.00
N GLY A 626 36.61 -9.19 13.62
CA GLY A 626 35.73 -8.39 14.48
C GLY A 626 36.29 -7.00 14.82
N ASP A 627 37.33 -6.55 14.12
CA ASP A 627 37.94 -5.23 14.31
C ASP A 627 37.34 -4.16 13.38
N LYS A 628 36.47 -4.53 12.43
CA LYS A 628 35.70 -3.60 11.59
C LYS A 628 34.23 -3.97 11.56
N VAL A 629 33.37 -2.95 11.72
CA VAL A 629 31.92 -3.03 11.54
C VAL A 629 31.52 -2.20 10.33
N TYR A 630 30.90 -2.84 9.34
CA TYR A 630 30.34 -2.19 8.17
C TYR A 630 28.82 -2.10 8.33
N TYR A 631 28.24 -0.94 8.06
CA TYR A 631 26.81 -0.74 8.26
C TYR A 631 26.24 0.30 7.31
N LEU A 632 24.98 0.10 6.93
CA LEU A 632 24.21 1.03 6.11
C LEU A 632 23.46 1.97 7.03
N ALA A 633 23.77 3.26 6.96
CA ALA A 633 23.15 4.28 7.82
C ALA A 633 22.72 5.52 7.05
N ALA A 634 21.56 6.06 7.45
CA ALA A 634 21.06 7.34 6.98
C ALA A 634 21.35 8.45 8.00
N PHE A 635 22.15 9.43 7.58
CA PHE A 635 22.37 10.70 8.29
C PHE A 635 21.77 11.89 7.54
N GLU A 636 21.75 11.81 6.21
CA GLU A 636 21.13 12.79 5.31
C GLU A 636 20.06 12.09 4.45
N LYS A 637 20.04 12.34 3.13
CA LYS A 637 19.09 11.72 2.22
C LYS A 637 19.59 10.34 1.75
N GLY A 638 18.91 9.29 2.21
CA GLY A 638 19.20 7.90 1.82
C GLY A 638 20.24 7.23 2.70
N TYR A 639 20.52 5.96 2.43
CA TYR A 639 21.49 5.15 3.17
C TYR A 639 22.83 5.17 2.46
N ASP A 640 23.89 5.43 3.22
CA ASP A 640 25.29 5.33 2.79
C ASP A 640 25.96 4.17 3.53
N LEU A 641 27.07 3.66 2.99
CA LEU A 641 27.85 2.61 3.62
C LEU A 641 28.95 3.22 4.50
N TRP A 642 28.93 2.86 5.78
CA TRP A 642 29.86 3.31 6.80
C TRP A 642 30.73 2.16 7.29
N VAL A 643 31.91 2.52 7.80
CA VAL A 643 32.78 1.60 8.52
C VAL A 643 33.22 2.25 9.84
N THR A 644 33.22 1.45 10.90
CA THR A 644 33.78 1.80 12.21
C THR A 644 34.79 0.75 12.63
N GLU A 645 35.97 1.18 13.07
CA GLU A 645 36.96 0.33 13.74
C GLU A 645 36.75 0.45 15.26
N PRO A 646 36.14 -0.54 15.95
CA PRO A 646 35.65 -0.34 17.32
C PRO A 646 36.75 -0.05 18.34
N ARG A 647 37.95 -0.60 18.14
CA ARG A 647 39.10 -0.42 19.05
C ARG A 647 39.62 1.02 19.05
N THR A 648 39.79 1.62 17.87
CA THR A 648 40.28 3.00 17.71
C THR A 648 39.15 4.02 17.75
N ARG A 649 37.90 3.56 17.56
CA ARG A 649 36.69 4.38 17.39
C ARG A 649 36.76 5.26 16.14
N GLU A 650 37.64 4.97 15.19
CA GLU A 650 37.67 5.65 13.90
C GLU A 650 36.43 5.27 13.09
N THR A 651 35.79 6.24 12.44
CA THR A 651 34.57 6.04 11.63
C THR A 651 34.61 6.93 10.41
N LYS A 652 34.25 6.38 9.26
CA LYS A 652 34.14 7.11 7.99
C LYS A 652 33.01 6.57 7.11
N VAL A 653 32.51 7.41 6.21
CA VAL A 653 31.73 6.95 5.05
C VAL A 653 32.68 6.16 4.16
N LEU A 654 32.42 4.86 3.98
CA LEU A 654 33.18 4.02 3.06
C LEU A 654 32.73 4.28 1.62
N ALA A 655 31.41 4.34 1.37
CA ALA A 655 30.86 4.64 0.04
C ALA A 655 29.56 5.44 0.13
N LYS A 656 29.44 6.46 -0.74
CA LYS A 656 28.21 7.22 -0.94
C LYS A 656 27.29 6.46 -1.88
N MET A 657 26.12 6.05 -1.38
CA MET A 657 25.16 5.25 -2.11
C MET A 657 23.86 6.02 -2.38
N GLY A 658 23.44 6.88 -1.44
CA GLY A 658 22.17 7.63 -1.53
C GLY A 658 20.96 6.73 -1.81
N GLY A 659 21.04 5.49 -1.33
CA GLY A 659 20.16 4.39 -1.69
C GLY A 659 18.95 4.25 -0.77
N SER A 660 18.11 3.26 -1.08
CA SER A 660 17.08 2.77 -0.16
C SER A 660 17.71 1.82 0.88
N PRO A 661 17.07 1.61 2.04
CA PRO A 661 17.48 0.58 2.98
C PRO A 661 17.61 -0.79 2.26
N SER A 662 18.66 -1.54 2.57
CA SER A 662 18.88 -2.90 2.07
C SER A 662 19.72 -3.71 3.06
N GLY A 663 19.79 -5.03 2.84
CA GLY A 663 20.70 -5.93 3.55
C GLY A 663 22.14 -5.82 3.04
N ILE A 664 23.09 -6.24 3.87
CA ILE A 664 24.52 -6.27 3.54
C ILE A 664 25.13 -7.64 3.86
N GLU A 665 25.86 -8.20 2.91
CA GLU A 665 26.66 -9.42 3.10
C GLU A 665 28.14 -9.14 2.84
N ILE A 666 29.02 -9.92 3.47
CA ILE A 666 30.48 -9.81 3.31
C ILE A 666 31.04 -11.14 2.83
N SER A 667 32.01 -11.09 1.90
CA SER A 667 32.73 -12.27 1.44
C SER A 667 33.47 -12.98 2.59
N GLU A 668 33.71 -14.29 2.46
CA GLU A 668 34.39 -15.09 3.49
C GLU A 668 35.80 -14.56 3.82
N ASP A 669 36.47 -13.93 2.85
CA ASP A 669 37.79 -13.31 3.01
C ASP A 669 37.74 -11.87 3.56
N GLY A 670 36.55 -11.33 3.80
CA GLY A 670 36.33 -10.00 4.38
C GLY A 670 36.58 -8.83 3.43
N LYS A 671 36.86 -9.07 2.14
CA LYS A 671 37.32 -8.02 1.21
C LYS A 671 36.22 -7.36 0.39
N THR A 672 35.08 -8.02 0.21
CA THR A 672 34.00 -7.53 -0.66
C THR A 672 32.68 -7.52 0.10
N LEU A 673 31.99 -6.39 0.04
CA LEU A 673 30.64 -6.20 0.58
C LEU A 673 29.64 -6.24 -0.57
N TYR A 674 28.54 -6.96 -0.40
CA TYR A 674 27.46 -7.08 -1.38
C TYR A 674 26.19 -6.46 -0.82
N LEU A 675 25.47 -5.71 -1.65
CA LEU A 675 24.23 -5.04 -1.27
C LEU A 675 23.34 -4.76 -2.50
N SER A 676 22.10 -4.38 -2.23
CA SER A 676 21.16 -3.86 -3.23
C SER A 676 21.04 -2.34 -3.11
N ASN A 677 21.15 -1.62 -4.22
CA ASN A 677 20.90 -0.19 -4.29
C ASN A 677 19.79 0.10 -5.32
N ARG A 678 18.61 0.49 -4.82
CA ARG A 678 17.39 0.74 -5.64
C ARG A 678 17.06 -0.45 -6.56
N GLY A 679 17.15 -1.65 -6.01
CA GLY A 679 16.88 -2.92 -6.71
C GLY A 679 18.06 -3.45 -7.53
N LYS A 680 19.20 -2.75 -7.63
CA LYS A 680 20.37 -3.24 -8.39
C LYS A 680 21.42 -3.84 -7.46
N LEU A 681 21.99 -4.97 -7.85
CA LEU A 681 23.11 -5.58 -7.14
C LEU A 681 24.40 -4.79 -7.35
N VAL A 682 25.12 -4.54 -6.27
CA VAL A 682 26.43 -3.89 -6.29
C VAL A 682 27.38 -4.59 -5.32
N LYS A 683 28.67 -4.54 -5.64
CA LYS A 683 29.75 -4.93 -4.73
C LYS A 683 30.61 -3.72 -4.40
N VAL A 684 31.12 -3.70 -3.17
CA VAL A 684 31.98 -2.63 -2.65
C VAL A 684 33.23 -3.25 -2.06
N ASP A 685 34.39 -2.74 -2.48
CA ASP A 685 35.66 -3.12 -1.86
C ASP A 685 35.73 -2.61 -0.42
N ALA A 686 35.95 -3.52 0.54
CA ALA A 686 35.80 -3.27 1.98
C ALA A 686 36.88 -2.33 2.56
N GLU A 687 37.95 -2.06 1.80
CA GLU A 687 39.06 -1.20 2.22
C GLU A 687 39.00 0.19 1.56
N SER A 688 38.91 0.19 0.22
CA SER A 688 38.91 1.41 -0.60
C SER A 688 37.54 2.06 -0.76
N GLY A 689 36.45 1.30 -0.56
CA GLY A 689 35.08 1.77 -0.80
C GLY A 689 34.70 1.88 -2.27
N LYS A 690 35.49 1.31 -3.19
CA LYS A 690 35.18 1.31 -4.62
C LYS A 690 33.90 0.51 -4.88
N VAL A 691 32.90 1.18 -5.48
CA VAL A 691 31.61 0.59 -5.84
C VAL A 691 31.63 0.10 -7.29
N GLU A 692 31.20 -1.14 -7.51
CA GLU A 692 31.03 -1.73 -8.83
C GLU A 692 29.63 -2.35 -8.95
N ASN A 693 28.97 -2.14 -10.10
CA ASN A 693 27.69 -2.79 -10.38
C ASN A 693 27.92 -4.25 -10.76
N ILE A 694 27.02 -5.12 -10.30
CA ILE A 694 26.94 -6.50 -10.78
C ILE A 694 25.89 -6.53 -11.88
N SER A 695 26.32 -6.89 -13.08
CA SER A 695 25.44 -6.97 -14.25
C SER A 695 24.52 -8.19 -14.14
N ILE A 696 23.25 -8.00 -14.45
CA ILE A 696 22.26 -9.07 -14.62
C ILE A 696 21.90 -9.12 -16.11
N ASP A 697 22.02 -10.30 -16.69
CA ASP A 697 21.66 -10.58 -18.09
C ASP A 697 20.70 -11.77 -18.11
N ALA A 698 19.43 -11.48 -17.85
CA ALA A 698 18.36 -12.48 -17.82
C ALA A 698 17.04 -11.90 -18.32
N ASP A 699 16.25 -12.77 -18.93
CA ASP A 699 14.84 -12.56 -19.21
C ASP A 699 14.01 -13.69 -18.60
N MET A 700 12.70 -13.50 -18.57
CA MET A 700 11.76 -14.57 -18.26
C MET A 700 10.50 -14.45 -19.11
N ALA A 701 9.98 -15.62 -19.49
CA ALA A 701 8.65 -15.75 -20.06
C ALA A 701 7.60 -15.66 -18.94
N VAL A 702 6.77 -14.62 -18.98
CA VAL A 702 5.70 -14.34 -18.01
C VAL A 702 4.39 -14.92 -18.49
N ASN A 703 3.80 -15.81 -17.68
CA ASN A 703 2.43 -16.30 -17.88
C ASN A 703 1.49 -15.58 -16.90
N ALA A 704 1.01 -14.41 -17.30
CA ALA A 704 0.16 -13.56 -16.45
C ALA A 704 -1.14 -14.25 -16.00
N ALA A 705 -1.69 -15.18 -16.80
CA ALA A 705 -2.88 -15.95 -16.42
C ALA A 705 -2.60 -16.88 -15.23
N ALA A 706 -1.44 -17.55 -15.27
CA ALA A 706 -1.02 -18.45 -14.22
C ALA A 706 -0.65 -17.67 -12.95
N GLU A 707 0.07 -16.55 -13.08
CA GLU A 707 0.38 -15.65 -11.95
C GLU A 707 -0.88 -15.09 -11.29
N ARG A 708 -1.90 -14.67 -12.06
CA ARG A 708 -3.19 -14.23 -11.49
C ARG A 708 -3.90 -15.33 -10.71
N ARG A 709 -3.86 -16.58 -11.20
CA ARG A 709 -4.42 -17.73 -10.48
C ARG A 709 -3.66 -17.99 -9.18
N TYR A 710 -2.33 -17.90 -9.22
CA TYR A 710 -1.49 -17.97 -8.05
C TYR A 710 -1.84 -16.88 -7.04
N MET A 711 -1.79 -15.60 -7.45
CA MET A 711 -2.09 -14.44 -6.57
C MET A 711 -3.48 -14.55 -5.92
N PHE A 712 -4.51 -14.97 -6.68
CA PHE A 712 -5.85 -15.21 -6.14
C PHE A 712 -5.87 -16.30 -5.06
N SER A 713 -5.17 -17.42 -5.31
CA SER A 713 -5.11 -18.56 -4.39
C SER A 713 -4.26 -18.28 -3.16
N HIS A 714 -3.14 -17.58 -3.35
CA HIS A 714 -2.28 -17.08 -2.28
C HIS A 714 -3.09 -16.18 -1.35
N MET A 715 -3.78 -15.16 -1.88
CA MET A 715 -4.63 -14.26 -1.09
C MET A 715 -5.71 -15.01 -0.31
N TRP A 716 -6.43 -15.94 -0.95
CA TRP A 716 -7.43 -16.78 -0.26
C TRP A 716 -6.85 -17.52 0.95
N ARG A 717 -5.66 -18.11 0.78
CA ARG A 717 -4.98 -18.83 1.84
C ARG A 717 -4.46 -17.90 2.94
N GLN A 718 -3.95 -16.72 2.58
CA GLN A 718 -3.54 -15.71 3.57
C GLN A 718 -4.73 -15.30 4.45
N VAL A 719 -5.93 -15.10 3.89
CA VAL A 719 -7.13 -14.82 4.71
C VAL A 719 -7.39 -15.97 5.69
N LYS A 720 -7.40 -17.22 5.21
CA LYS A 720 -7.63 -18.39 6.07
C LYS A 720 -6.62 -18.52 7.21
N LYS A 721 -5.38 -18.08 6.99
CA LYS A 721 -4.28 -18.20 7.96
C LYS A 721 -4.12 -16.99 8.88
N LYS A 722 -4.51 -15.79 8.43
CA LYS A 722 -4.12 -14.52 9.06
C LYS A 722 -5.26 -13.55 9.35
N PHE A 723 -6.47 -13.79 8.88
CA PHE A 723 -7.59 -12.90 9.20
C PHE A 723 -7.82 -12.86 10.72
N TYR A 724 -8.08 -11.66 11.26
CA TYR A 724 -8.12 -11.46 12.72
C TYR A 724 -9.18 -12.32 13.43
N ASP A 725 -10.26 -12.66 12.73
CA ASP A 725 -11.27 -13.60 13.21
C ASP A 725 -10.97 -15.00 12.63
N PRO A 726 -10.54 -15.98 13.45
CA PRO A 726 -10.22 -17.31 12.96
C PRO A 726 -11.43 -18.05 12.35
N ASP A 727 -12.66 -17.67 12.71
CA ASP A 727 -13.88 -18.24 12.12
C ASP A 727 -14.30 -17.50 10.83
N ILE A 728 -13.57 -16.45 10.43
CA ILE A 728 -13.84 -15.64 9.23
C ILE A 728 -15.28 -15.13 9.21
N HIS A 729 -15.77 -14.64 10.35
CA HIS A 729 -17.16 -14.21 10.57
C HIS A 729 -18.22 -15.30 10.24
N GLY A 730 -17.83 -16.57 10.21
CA GLY A 730 -18.69 -17.71 9.90
C GLY A 730 -19.08 -17.84 8.43
N ILE A 731 -18.37 -17.18 7.50
CA ILE A 731 -18.66 -17.27 6.06
C ILE A 731 -18.09 -18.55 5.44
N ASP A 732 -18.72 -19.04 4.38
CA ASP A 732 -18.18 -20.13 3.56
C ASP A 732 -17.09 -19.62 2.61
N TRP A 733 -15.88 -19.48 3.14
CA TRP A 733 -14.75 -18.94 2.40
C TRP A 733 -14.30 -19.82 1.22
N GLN A 734 -14.56 -21.14 1.28
CA GLN A 734 -14.27 -22.04 0.16
C GLN A 734 -15.25 -21.82 -0.98
N MET A 735 -16.55 -21.67 -0.69
CA MET A 735 -17.56 -21.37 -1.70
C MET A 735 -17.22 -20.09 -2.47
N TYR A 736 -16.80 -19.02 -1.78
CA TYR A 736 -16.40 -17.79 -2.46
C TYR A 736 -15.14 -17.95 -3.33
N TYR A 737 -14.15 -18.73 -2.89
CA TYR A 737 -12.99 -19.07 -3.71
C TYR A 737 -13.39 -19.75 -5.02
N ASP A 738 -14.25 -20.76 -4.95
CA ASP A 738 -14.72 -21.52 -6.12
C ASP A 738 -15.62 -20.66 -7.04
N GLU A 739 -16.43 -19.78 -6.47
CA GLU A 739 -17.33 -18.90 -7.22
C GLU A 739 -16.58 -17.73 -7.89
N TYR A 740 -15.58 -17.12 -7.25
CA TYR A 740 -14.80 -16.04 -7.86
C TYR A 740 -13.70 -16.57 -8.79
N GLY A 741 -13.06 -17.70 -8.45
CA GLY A 741 -11.96 -18.28 -9.23
C GLY A 741 -12.35 -18.65 -10.67
N ARG A 742 -13.63 -18.96 -10.93
CA ARG A 742 -14.14 -19.25 -12.28
C ARG A 742 -14.06 -18.08 -13.26
N PHE A 743 -13.90 -16.84 -12.77
CA PHE A 743 -13.82 -15.66 -13.62
C PHE A 743 -12.39 -15.37 -14.09
N LEU A 744 -11.37 -15.98 -13.50
CA LEU A 744 -9.97 -15.75 -13.86
C LEU A 744 -9.66 -16.00 -15.35
N PRO A 745 -10.20 -17.05 -16.02
CA PRO A 745 -10.01 -17.24 -17.46
C PRO A 745 -10.62 -16.12 -18.32
N HIS A 746 -11.52 -15.32 -17.75
CA HIS A 746 -12.21 -14.21 -18.41
C HIS A 746 -11.56 -12.85 -18.11
N ILE A 747 -10.39 -12.83 -17.47
CA ILE A 747 -9.66 -11.63 -17.07
C ILE A 747 -8.22 -11.70 -17.62
N ASN A 748 -7.84 -10.70 -18.41
CA ASN A 748 -6.51 -10.61 -19.03
C ASN A 748 -5.67 -9.41 -18.56
N ASN A 749 -6.22 -8.55 -17.70
CA ASN A 749 -5.59 -7.31 -17.25
C ASN A 749 -5.73 -7.11 -15.74
N ASN A 750 -4.93 -6.21 -15.19
CA ASN A 750 -4.88 -5.97 -13.75
C ASN A 750 -5.95 -4.98 -13.24
N TYR A 751 -6.65 -4.25 -14.11
CA TYR A 751 -7.82 -3.44 -13.73
C TYR A 751 -9.01 -4.33 -13.35
N ASP A 752 -9.35 -5.31 -14.19
CA ASP A 752 -10.41 -6.28 -13.92
C ASP A 752 -10.04 -7.23 -12.77
N PHE A 753 -8.75 -7.63 -12.70
CA PHE A 753 -8.28 -8.50 -11.63
C PHE A 753 -8.36 -7.84 -10.26
N GLN A 754 -7.97 -6.57 -10.11
CA GLN A 754 -8.09 -5.90 -8.82
C GLN A 754 -9.57 -5.71 -8.41
N GLU A 755 -10.50 -5.47 -9.34
CA GLU A 755 -11.93 -5.42 -9.00
C GLU A 755 -12.43 -6.77 -8.49
N LEU A 756 -11.99 -7.88 -9.12
CA LEU A 756 -12.30 -9.22 -8.64
C LEU A 756 -11.76 -9.47 -7.24
N LEU A 757 -10.50 -9.09 -6.98
CA LEU A 757 -9.90 -9.24 -5.65
C LEU A 757 -10.65 -8.40 -4.60
N SER A 758 -11.00 -7.16 -4.92
CA SER A 758 -11.75 -6.27 -4.02
C SER A 758 -13.15 -6.80 -3.76
N GLU A 759 -13.84 -7.32 -4.76
CA GLU A 759 -15.18 -7.90 -4.59
C GLU A 759 -15.14 -9.21 -3.77
N PHE A 760 -14.12 -10.04 -3.97
CA PHE A 760 -13.91 -11.27 -3.22
C PHE A 760 -13.54 -11.00 -1.75
N LEU A 761 -12.56 -10.15 -1.49
CA LEU A 761 -12.19 -9.75 -0.13
C LEU A 761 -13.31 -8.96 0.57
N GLY A 762 -14.15 -8.27 -0.18
CA GLY A 762 -15.30 -7.54 0.35
C GLY A 762 -16.34 -8.42 1.03
N GLU A 763 -16.38 -9.73 0.75
CA GLU A 763 -17.24 -10.71 1.44
C GLU A 763 -16.88 -10.87 2.93
N LEU A 764 -15.65 -10.51 3.32
CA LEU A 764 -15.19 -10.58 4.71
C LEU A 764 -15.90 -9.59 5.62
N ASN A 765 -16.54 -8.54 5.06
CA ASN A 765 -17.13 -7.43 5.79
C ASN A 765 -16.21 -6.86 6.90
N ALA A 766 -14.95 -6.62 6.54
CA ALA A 766 -13.95 -6.04 7.43
C ALA A 766 -13.30 -4.82 6.79
N SER A 767 -12.80 -3.92 7.63
CA SER A 767 -12.01 -2.79 7.18
C SER A 767 -10.66 -3.27 6.63
N HIS A 768 -9.99 -2.41 5.86
CA HIS A 768 -8.68 -2.69 5.28
C HIS A 768 -8.60 -3.91 4.34
N THR A 769 -9.73 -4.32 3.77
CA THR A 769 -9.79 -5.36 2.74
C THR A 769 -9.88 -4.73 1.36
N GLY A 770 -9.24 -5.33 0.36
CA GLY A 770 -9.37 -4.93 -1.03
C GLY A 770 -8.10 -5.18 -1.85
N GLY A 771 -8.24 -5.15 -3.18
CA GLY A 771 -7.16 -5.13 -4.15
C GLY A 771 -6.85 -3.72 -4.65
N ARG A 772 -5.60 -3.48 -5.04
CA ARG A 772 -5.14 -2.24 -5.67
C ARG A 772 -4.28 -2.55 -6.87
N PHE A 773 -4.47 -1.78 -7.93
CA PHE A 773 -3.60 -1.80 -9.11
C PHE A 773 -2.92 -0.44 -9.28
N TYR A 774 -1.60 -0.46 -9.45
CA TYR A 774 -0.79 0.71 -9.77
C TYR A 774 -0.34 0.62 -11.23
N ALA A 775 -1.14 1.19 -12.12
CA ALA A 775 -0.81 1.28 -13.53
C ALA A 775 0.48 2.10 -13.75
N ASP A 776 1.31 1.67 -14.70
CA ASP A 776 2.46 2.47 -15.13
C ASP A 776 1.99 3.65 -15.99
N THR A 777 2.02 4.85 -15.41
CA THR A 777 1.64 6.09 -16.10
C THR A 777 2.85 6.87 -16.60
N SER A 778 4.07 6.30 -16.59
CA SER A 778 5.31 7.02 -16.90
C SER A 778 5.38 7.56 -18.34
N LYS A 779 4.61 6.97 -19.26
CA LYS A 779 4.49 7.39 -20.66
C LYS A 779 3.24 8.24 -20.95
N GLY A 780 2.44 8.54 -19.92
CA GLY A 780 1.18 9.28 -20.04
C GLY A 780 1.34 10.80 -20.03
N ASP A 781 0.23 11.50 -20.27
CA ASP A 781 0.14 12.95 -20.15
C ASP A 781 0.10 13.38 -18.67
N HIS A 782 0.93 14.37 -18.34
CA HIS A 782 1.02 14.91 -16.98
C HIS A 782 0.64 16.38 -16.91
N THR A 783 -0.44 16.69 -16.21
CA THR A 783 -0.92 18.06 -16.00
C THR A 783 -0.06 18.77 -14.96
N ALA A 784 0.43 19.95 -15.31
CA ALA A 784 1.15 20.81 -14.38
C ALA A 784 0.19 21.76 -13.63
N SER A 785 0.55 22.10 -12.39
CA SER A 785 -0.12 23.11 -11.59
C SER A 785 0.63 24.44 -11.60
N LEU A 786 -0.11 25.53 -11.78
CA LEU A 786 0.37 26.90 -11.63
C LEU A 786 0.26 27.43 -10.19
N GLY A 787 -0.25 26.62 -9.25
CA GLY A 787 -0.62 27.09 -7.91
C GLY A 787 -1.75 28.11 -7.92
N LEU A 788 -2.71 27.94 -8.83
CA LEU A 788 -3.87 28.81 -9.01
C LEU A 788 -5.14 27.99 -8.91
N LEU A 789 -6.20 28.58 -8.37
CA LEU A 789 -7.56 28.11 -8.57
C LEU A 789 -8.23 28.97 -9.64
N PHE A 790 -9.15 28.36 -10.38
CA PHE A 790 -9.83 28.99 -11.51
C PHE A 790 -11.34 29.09 -11.27
N ASP A 791 -11.99 30.02 -11.96
CA ASP A 791 -13.44 30.06 -12.10
C ASP A 791 -13.85 29.08 -13.21
N GLU A 792 -14.10 27.82 -12.83
CA GLU A 792 -14.41 26.74 -13.77
C GLU A 792 -15.82 26.82 -14.39
N LYS A 793 -16.57 27.89 -14.08
CA LYS A 793 -17.81 28.27 -14.79
C LYS A 793 -17.57 29.33 -15.86
N TYR A 794 -16.36 29.90 -15.95
CA TYR A 794 -16.02 30.91 -16.94
C TYR A 794 -15.87 30.33 -18.35
N THR A 795 -16.59 30.86 -19.33
CA THR A 795 -16.62 30.37 -20.73
C THR A 795 -16.02 31.33 -21.76
N GLY A 796 -15.60 32.53 -21.35
CA GLY A 796 -14.97 33.52 -22.23
C GLY A 796 -13.55 33.14 -22.66
N GLU A 797 -12.91 34.05 -23.41
CA GLU A 797 -11.50 33.93 -23.81
C GLU A 797 -10.58 33.77 -22.60
N GLY A 798 -9.64 32.83 -22.66
CA GLY A 798 -8.80 32.49 -21.52
C GLY A 798 -9.53 31.78 -20.39
N ILE A 799 -8.88 31.71 -19.22
CA ILE A 799 -9.46 31.17 -17.99
C ILE A 799 -9.26 32.17 -16.85
N ARG A 800 -10.35 32.47 -16.12
CA ARG A 800 -10.32 33.44 -15.01
C ARG A 800 -9.74 32.79 -13.75
N ILE A 801 -8.81 33.48 -13.12
CA ILE A 801 -8.18 33.07 -11.87
C ILE A 801 -9.10 33.46 -10.71
N SER A 802 -9.49 32.49 -9.89
CA SER A 802 -10.33 32.73 -8.70
C SER A 802 -9.49 32.90 -7.43
N GLU A 803 -8.30 32.29 -7.36
CA GLU A 803 -7.37 32.45 -6.25
C GLU A 803 -5.92 32.14 -6.65
N VAL A 804 -4.96 32.82 -6.02
CA VAL A 804 -3.54 32.45 -6.04
C VAL A 804 -3.26 31.69 -4.75
N ILE A 805 -2.90 30.40 -4.84
CA ILE A 805 -2.77 29.53 -3.67
C ILE A 805 -1.53 29.95 -2.85
N PRO A 806 -1.66 30.21 -1.54
CA PRO A 806 -0.53 30.59 -0.69
C PRO A 806 0.62 29.57 -0.72
N GLY A 807 1.86 30.07 -0.87
CA GLY A 807 3.06 29.24 -0.98
C GLY A 807 3.24 28.53 -2.34
N GLY A 808 2.35 28.76 -3.31
CA GLY A 808 2.47 28.24 -4.67
C GLY A 808 3.50 29.01 -5.53
N PRO A 809 3.82 28.51 -6.73
CA PRO A 809 4.84 29.11 -7.60
C PRO A 809 4.55 30.56 -8.04
N LEU A 810 3.28 30.99 -8.03
CA LEU A 810 2.87 32.37 -8.33
C LEU A 810 2.57 33.21 -7.08
N ASN A 811 2.72 32.65 -5.87
CA ASN A 811 2.60 33.42 -4.63
C ASN A 811 3.97 33.97 -4.20
N THR A 812 4.52 34.88 -5.00
CA THR A 812 5.84 35.48 -4.75
C THR A 812 5.76 37.01 -4.75
N ALA A 813 6.74 37.68 -4.15
CA ALA A 813 6.83 39.15 -4.15
C ALA A 813 6.99 39.75 -5.56
N LEU A 814 7.47 38.96 -6.53
CA LEU A 814 7.67 39.37 -7.91
C LEU A 814 6.42 39.18 -8.78
N SER A 815 5.56 38.23 -8.42
CA SER A 815 4.38 37.92 -9.21
C SER A 815 3.39 39.07 -9.19
N LYS A 816 2.91 39.43 -10.38
CA LYS A 816 1.88 40.46 -10.55
C LYS A 816 0.49 39.86 -10.62
N ILE A 817 0.36 38.55 -10.81
CA ILE A 817 -0.90 37.81 -11.00
C ILE A 817 -1.73 37.83 -9.71
N LYS A 818 -3.05 38.06 -9.85
CA LYS A 818 -4.00 38.13 -8.74
C LYS A 818 -5.33 37.47 -9.13
N ALA A 819 -6.15 37.15 -8.13
CA ALA A 819 -7.54 36.75 -8.34
C ALA A 819 -8.28 37.83 -9.18
N GLY A 820 -9.10 37.39 -10.12
CA GLY A 820 -9.83 38.22 -11.08
C GLY A 820 -9.10 38.43 -12.42
N ASP A 821 -7.80 38.18 -12.49
CA ASP A 821 -7.07 38.20 -13.76
C ASP A 821 -7.49 37.02 -14.67
N ILE A 822 -7.24 37.15 -15.97
CA ILE A 822 -7.56 36.11 -16.96
C ILE A 822 -6.26 35.64 -17.63
N LEU A 823 -5.96 34.35 -17.52
CA LEU A 823 -4.88 33.71 -18.25
C LEU A 823 -5.34 33.50 -19.70
N ILE A 824 -4.72 34.20 -20.64
CA ILE A 824 -5.13 34.21 -22.06
C ILE A 824 -4.13 33.50 -22.97
N LYS A 825 -2.86 33.33 -22.56
CA LYS A 825 -1.88 32.51 -23.30
C LYS A 825 -0.96 31.72 -22.38
N VAL A 826 -0.49 30.57 -22.86
CA VAL A 826 0.59 29.78 -22.26
C VAL A 826 1.61 29.50 -23.36
N ASN A 827 2.88 29.85 -23.13
CA ASN A 827 3.97 29.73 -24.11
C ASN A 827 3.66 30.40 -25.47
N GLY A 828 2.94 31.52 -25.44
CA GLY A 828 2.55 32.29 -26.63
C GLY A 828 1.32 31.74 -27.36
N GLU A 829 0.81 30.56 -26.99
CA GLU A 829 -0.40 29.98 -27.57
C GLU A 829 -1.66 30.54 -26.90
N GLU A 830 -2.60 31.04 -27.70
CA GLU A 830 -3.84 31.63 -27.21
C GLU A 830 -4.82 30.56 -26.72
N ILE A 831 -5.51 30.87 -25.62
CA ILE A 831 -6.62 30.08 -25.09
C ILE A 831 -7.92 30.71 -25.60
N GLY A 832 -8.52 30.11 -26.63
CA GLY A 832 -9.76 30.57 -27.21
C GLY A 832 -10.96 30.48 -26.26
N ALA A 833 -12.02 31.23 -26.58
CA ALA A 833 -13.30 31.10 -25.89
C ALA A 833 -13.86 29.69 -26.06
N GLY A 834 -14.34 29.07 -24.96
CA GLY A 834 -14.85 27.70 -24.98
C GLY A 834 -13.82 26.61 -25.26
N GLU A 835 -12.53 26.93 -25.41
CA GLU A 835 -11.47 25.95 -25.60
C GLU A 835 -11.08 25.26 -24.28
N ASN A 836 -10.69 23.98 -24.36
CA ASN A 836 -10.20 23.25 -23.20
C ASN A 836 -8.80 23.73 -22.82
N TRP A 837 -8.73 24.57 -21.79
CA TRP A 837 -7.48 25.19 -21.35
C TRP A 837 -6.51 24.21 -20.67
N ASN A 838 -6.97 23.02 -20.22
CA ASN A 838 -6.10 22.06 -19.54
C ASN A 838 -5.01 21.51 -20.48
N LYS A 839 -5.26 21.45 -21.79
CA LYS A 839 -4.29 20.95 -22.78
C LYS A 839 -2.97 21.74 -22.78
N TYR A 840 -3.04 23.03 -22.44
CA TYR A 840 -1.87 23.91 -22.39
C TYR A 840 -1.01 23.66 -21.14
N LEU A 841 -1.48 22.86 -20.19
CA LEU A 841 -0.77 22.50 -18.98
C LEU A 841 -0.16 21.09 -19.02
N LEU A 842 -0.35 20.35 -20.11
CA LEU A 842 0.21 19.02 -20.26
C LEU A 842 1.72 19.06 -20.50
N ASN A 843 2.44 18.20 -19.79
CA ASN A 843 3.87 17.90 -19.99
C ASN A 843 4.81 19.12 -19.87
N ILE A 844 4.37 20.18 -19.18
CA ILE A 844 5.17 21.38 -18.88
C ILE A 844 5.62 21.47 -17.41
N GLN A 845 5.38 20.43 -16.61
CA GLN A 845 5.82 20.36 -15.22
C GLN A 845 7.34 20.57 -15.11
N ASP A 846 7.76 21.37 -14.12
CA ASP A 846 9.18 21.66 -13.84
C ASP A 846 9.95 22.26 -15.04
N LYS A 847 9.25 22.81 -16.04
CA LYS A 847 9.82 23.59 -17.16
C LYS A 847 9.46 25.07 -17.00
N ASN A 848 10.34 25.97 -17.45
CA ASN A 848 9.99 27.39 -17.47
C ASN A 848 8.95 27.64 -18.57
N VAL A 849 7.84 28.28 -18.21
CA VAL A 849 6.77 28.66 -19.14
C VAL A 849 6.45 30.14 -19.03
N LEU A 850 5.94 30.71 -20.12
CA LEU A 850 5.52 32.10 -20.17
C LEU A 850 3.99 32.19 -20.12
N LEU A 851 3.45 32.88 -19.12
CA LEU A 851 2.02 33.16 -19.02
C LEU A 851 1.73 34.55 -19.56
N THR A 852 0.73 34.70 -20.41
CA THR A 852 0.19 36.01 -20.79
C THR A 852 -1.15 36.21 -20.09
N VAL A 853 -1.25 37.27 -19.31
CA VAL A 853 -2.37 37.51 -18.39
C VAL A 853 -3.00 38.88 -18.67
N LYS A 854 -4.33 38.90 -18.69
CA LYS A 854 -5.15 40.10 -18.90
C LYS A 854 -5.75 40.58 -17.58
N ARG A 855 -5.52 41.86 -17.27
CA ARG A 855 -6.11 42.59 -16.15
C ARG A 855 -6.86 43.80 -16.68
N GLY A 856 -8.19 43.73 -16.70
CA GLY A 856 -9.02 44.75 -17.36
C GLY A 856 -8.67 44.86 -18.85
N SER A 857 -8.22 46.03 -19.30
CA SER A 857 -7.75 46.27 -20.67
C SER A 857 -6.24 46.07 -20.86
N LYS A 858 -5.48 45.85 -19.79
CA LYS A 858 -4.02 45.69 -19.86
C LYS A 858 -3.64 44.21 -19.94
N THR A 859 -2.63 43.92 -20.75
CA THR A 859 -2.01 42.60 -20.84
C THR A 859 -0.57 42.69 -20.37
N PHE A 860 -0.11 41.68 -19.65
CA PHE A 860 1.30 41.53 -19.27
C PHE A 860 1.70 40.06 -19.32
N GLU A 861 3.01 39.82 -19.37
CA GLU A 861 3.58 38.48 -19.38
C GLU A 861 4.37 38.21 -18.10
N GLU A 862 4.37 36.95 -17.67
CA GLU A 862 5.09 36.53 -16.48
C GLU A 862 5.63 35.10 -16.64
N PRO A 863 6.94 34.88 -16.46
CA PRO A 863 7.50 33.54 -16.46
C PRO A 863 7.21 32.83 -15.14
N VAL A 864 6.95 31.53 -15.21
CA VAL A 864 6.76 30.67 -14.04
C VAL A 864 7.34 29.29 -14.29
N LYS A 865 7.70 28.59 -13.21
CA LYS A 865 8.01 27.15 -13.24
C LYS A 865 6.86 26.38 -12.57
N PRO A 866 5.96 25.74 -13.36
CA PRO A 866 4.85 24.97 -12.83
C PRO A 866 5.30 23.77 -11.99
N VAL A 867 4.45 23.32 -11.07
CA VAL A 867 4.71 22.19 -10.15
C VAL A 867 3.80 21.00 -10.45
N SER A 868 4.04 19.85 -9.84
CA SER A 868 3.15 18.68 -9.98
C SER A 868 1.83 18.87 -9.24
N LEU A 869 0.78 18.15 -9.65
CA LEU A 869 -0.49 18.08 -8.89
C LEU A 869 -0.28 17.56 -7.45
N GLY A 870 0.71 16.67 -7.24
CA GLY A 870 1.07 16.22 -5.90
C GLY A 870 1.56 17.36 -4.98
N LYS A 871 2.35 18.31 -5.53
CA LYS A 871 2.76 19.52 -4.79
C LYS A 871 1.57 20.46 -4.56
N GLU A 872 0.65 20.58 -5.52
CA GLU A 872 -0.59 21.35 -5.36
C GLU A 872 -1.50 20.79 -4.27
N ASN A 873 -1.67 19.47 -4.17
CA ASN A 873 -2.44 18.84 -3.08
C ASN A 873 -1.92 19.27 -1.70
N GLY A 874 -0.59 19.33 -1.52
CA GLY A 874 0.02 19.82 -0.29
C GLY A 874 -0.25 21.31 -0.03
N LEU A 875 -0.32 22.14 -1.08
CA LEU A 875 -0.69 23.55 -0.97
C LEU A 875 -2.17 23.71 -0.58
N MET A 876 -3.05 22.95 -1.21
CA MET A 876 -4.49 22.96 -0.93
C MET A 876 -4.81 22.49 0.49
N TYR A 877 -4.14 21.45 0.98
CA TYR A 877 -4.26 21.04 2.38
C TYR A 877 -3.86 22.15 3.36
N ARG A 878 -2.69 22.77 3.18
CA ARG A 878 -2.26 23.90 4.03
C ARG A 878 -3.22 25.08 3.98
N ARG A 879 -3.73 25.39 2.78
CA ARG A 879 -4.77 26.41 2.58
C ARG A 879 -6.03 26.08 3.39
N TRP A 880 -6.52 24.85 3.31
CA TRP A 880 -7.72 24.40 4.04
C TRP A 880 -7.51 24.50 5.56
N VAL A 881 -6.40 23.99 6.09
CA VAL A 881 -6.06 24.09 7.53
C VAL A 881 -6.05 25.55 7.99
N LYS A 882 -5.49 26.47 7.20
CA LYS A 882 -5.46 27.90 7.52
C LYS A 882 -6.85 28.54 7.51
N SER A 883 -7.73 28.13 6.60
CA SER A 883 -9.13 28.57 6.59
C SER A 883 -9.88 28.11 7.83
N MET A 884 -9.70 26.85 8.25
CA MET A 884 -10.32 26.31 9.47
C MET A 884 -9.78 27.01 10.73
N GLU A 885 -8.45 27.21 10.81
CA GLU A 885 -7.80 27.96 11.88
C GLU A 885 -8.37 29.37 12.01
N LYS A 886 -8.51 30.09 10.88
CA LYS A 886 -9.09 31.44 10.84
C LYS A 886 -10.55 31.46 11.28
N MET A 887 -11.33 30.43 10.92
CA MET A 887 -12.72 30.31 11.34
C MET A 887 -12.83 30.14 12.86
N VAL A 888 -12.03 29.24 13.45
CA VAL A 888 -11.97 29.03 14.91
C VAL A 888 -11.53 30.30 15.65
N ASP A 889 -10.50 30.99 15.14
CA ASP A 889 -10.01 32.23 15.74
C ASP A 889 -11.10 33.33 15.71
N SER A 890 -11.75 33.52 14.56
CA SER A 890 -12.84 34.49 14.39
C SER A 890 -14.05 34.20 15.28
N LEU A 891 -14.52 32.96 15.31
CA LEU A 891 -15.70 32.57 16.08
C LEU A 891 -15.46 32.62 17.61
N SER A 892 -14.21 32.40 18.03
CA SER A 892 -13.85 32.41 19.45
C SER A 892 -13.36 33.76 19.97
N GLY A 893 -13.19 34.76 19.10
CA GLY A 893 -12.53 36.02 19.45
C GLY A 893 -11.08 35.80 19.92
N GLY A 894 -10.37 34.89 19.27
CA GLY A 894 -8.98 34.55 19.57
C GLY A 894 -8.74 33.71 20.82
N LYS A 895 -9.79 33.19 21.48
CA LYS A 895 -9.66 32.42 22.73
C LYS A 895 -9.29 30.95 22.51
N LEU A 896 -9.66 30.36 21.38
CA LEU A 896 -9.44 28.94 21.09
C LEU A 896 -8.29 28.76 20.10
N GLY A 897 -7.53 27.68 20.29
CA GLY A 897 -6.55 27.19 19.32
C GLY A 897 -7.17 26.16 18.38
N TYR A 898 -6.54 25.93 17.24
CA TYR A 898 -6.92 24.91 16.28
C TYR A 898 -5.71 24.11 15.82
N VAL A 899 -5.93 22.80 15.62
CA VAL A 899 -5.01 21.90 14.93
C VAL A 899 -5.81 20.87 14.14
N HIS A 900 -5.31 20.49 12.98
CA HIS A 900 -5.80 19.33 12.24
C HIS A 900 -4.74 18.23 12.23
N ILE A 901 -5.16 16.98 12.43
CA ILE A 901 -4.28 15.80 12.42
C ILE A 901 -4.47 15.10 11.07
N GLN A 902 -3.54 15.30 10.14
CA GLN A 902 -3.67 14.80 8.76
C GLN A 902 -3.63 13.26 8.66
N GLY A 903 -2.71 12.65 9.39
CA GLY A 903 -2.55 11.21 9.48
C GLY A 903 -2.03 10.83 10.87
N MET A 904 -2.18 9.57 11.26
CA MET A 904 -1.69 9.09 12.55
C MET A 904 -0.23 8.67 12.45
N ASN A 905 0.66 9.63 12.18
CA ASN A 905 2.10 9.41 12.01
C ASN A 905 2.95 10.51 12.67
N ASP A 906 4.25 10.25 12.86
CA ASP A 906 5.19 11.17 13.53
C ASP A 906 5.25 12.56 12.88
N GLY A 907 5.21 12.64 11.53
CA GLY A 907 5.21 13.91 10.82
C GLY A 907 4.02 14.79 11.21
N SER A 908 2.82 14.22 11.20
CA SER A 908 1.60 14.92 11.62
C SER A 908 1.64 15.28 13.12
N PHE A 909 2.22 14.42 13.96
CA PHE A 909 2.33 14.71 15.39
C PHE A 909 3.31 15.85 15.70
N ARG A 910 4.40 15.98 14.93
CA ARG A 910 5.31 17.12 15.04
C ARG A 910 4.60 18.44 14.73
N ASP A 911 3.79 18.47 13.68
CA ASP A 911 2.96 19.63 13.35
C ASP A 911 1.98 19.93 14.49
N VAL A 912 1.36 18.89 15.09
CA VAL A 912 0.47 19.05 16.24
C VAL A 912 1.21 19.67 17.41
N TYR A 913 2.36 19.09 17.79
CA TYR A 913 3.15 19.52 18.93
C TYR A 913 3.66 20.95 18.76
N GLU A 914 4.21 21.28 17.58
CA GLU A 914 4.67 22.62 17.22
C GLU A 914 3.54 23.64 17.32
N ASN A 915 2.37 23.33 16.75
CA ASN A 915 1.26 24.28 16.72
C ASN A 915 0.58 24.41 18.10
N VAL A 916 0.42 23.32 18.85
CA VAL A 916 -0.26 23.31 20.15
C VAL A 916 0.59 23.99 21.22
N LEU A 917 1.88 23.62 21.35
CA LEU A 917 2.78 24.19 22.36
C LEU A 917 3.53 25.45 21.89
N GLY A 918 3.46 25.79 20.60
CA GLY A 918 3.94 27.06 20.05
C GLY A 918 2.81 28.10 20.02
N LYS A 919 2.25 28.33 18.84
CA LYS A 919 1.28 29.43 18.60
C LYS A 919 0.00 29.34 19.45
N ASN A 920 -0.43 28.14 19.83
CA ASN A 920 -1.67 27.93 20.59
C ASN A 920 -1.46 27.84 22.11
N LEU A 921 -0.22 27.93 22.62
CA LEU A 921 0.08 27.72 24.04
C LEU A 921 -0.74 28.63 24.97
N GLY A 922 -0.93 29.90 24.57
CA GLY A 922 -1.69 30.91 25.32
C GLY A 922 -3.21 30.79 25.19
N LYS A 923 -3.73 29.97 24.28
CA LYS A 923 -5.17 29.79 24.06
C LYS A 923 -5.81 29.11 25.29
N LYS A 924 -7.11 29.32 25.48
CA LYS A 924 -7.85 28.83 26.66
C LYS A 924 -8.37 27.40 26.50
N ALA A 925 -8.57 26.94 25.27
CA ALA A 925 -8.91 25.57 24.92
C ALA A 925 -8.53 25.28 23.45
N LEU A 926 -8.57 24.02 23.03
CA LEU A 926 -8.08 23.54 21.74
C LEU A 926 -9.16 22.76 20.96
N VAL A 927 -9.39 23.13 19.71
CA VAL A 927 -10.13 22.31 18.74
C VAL A 927 -9.14 21.38 18.03
N VAL A 928 -9.35 20.07 18.17
CA VAL A 928 -8.54 19.01 17.55
C VAL A 928 -9.37 18.38 16.42
N ASP A 929 -9.07 18.73 15.18
CA ASP A 929 -9.82 18.23 14.02
C ASP A 929 -9.13 16.99 13.44
N THR A 930 -9.88 15.89 13.33
CA THR A 930 -9.42 14.62 12.79
C THR A 930 -10.18 14.18 11.55
N ARG A 931 -11.10 15.01 11.05
CA ARG A 931 -11.94 14.68 9.89
C ARG A 931 -11.08 14.29 8.70
N PHE A 932 -11.46 13.22 8.03
CA PHE A 932 -10.74 12.68 6.85
C PHE A 932 -9.30 12.19 7.15
N ASN A 933 -8.95 11.92 8.40
CA ASN A 933 -7.71 11.22 8.73
C ASN A 933 -7.82 9.72 8.38
N GLY A 934 -6.91 9.21 7.56
CA GLY A 934 -6.91 7.83 7.07
C GLY A 934 -6.26 6.80 7.99
N GLY A 935 -5.77 7.20 9.18
CA GLY A 935 -5.16 6.32 10.17
C GLY A 935 -3.62 6.28 10.15
N GLY A 936 -3.07 5.21 10.74
CA GLY A 936 -1.65 5.07 11.11
C GLY A 936 -1.52 4.42 12.50
N TRP A 937 -0.70 4.98 13.40
CA TRP A 937 -0.60 4.53 14.80
C TRP A 937 -0.03 5.66 15.68
N LEU A 938 -0.92 6.52 16.15
CA LEU A 938 -0.62 7.71 16.94
C LEU A 938 -1.58 7.89 18.12
N HIS A 939 -2.66 7.10 18.21
CA HIS A 939 -3.67 7.24 19.26
C HIS A 939 -3.09 7.30 20.69
N ASP A 940 -2.06 6.50 21.01
CA ASP A 940 -1.44 6.48 22.34
C ASP A 940 -0.67 7.77 22.66
N ASP A 941 0.11 8.27 21.69
CA ASP A 941 0.85 9.52 21.81
C ASP A 941 -0.12 10.71 21.98
N LEU A 942 -1.20 10.76 21.20
CA LEU A 942 -2.23 11.80 21.30
C LEU A 942 -3.03 11.71 22.61
N ASN A 943 -3.44 10.51 23.01
CA ASN A 943 -4.09 10.26 24.29
C ASN A 943 -3.21 10.76 25.44
N THR A 944 -1.92 10.43 25.41
CA THR A 944 -0.93 10.89 26.39
C THR A 944 -0.75 12.41 26.37
N PHE A 945 -0.66 13.00 25.19
CA PHE A 945 -0.43 14.44 25.00
C PHE A 945 -1.63 15.30 25.43
N LEU A 946 -2.86 14.87 25.14
CA LEU A 946 -4.08 15.64 25.38
C LEU A 946 -4.72 15.38 26.76
N SER A 947 -4.30 14.33 27.48
CA SER A 947 -4.77 14.02 28.84
C SER A 947 -3.98 14.70 29.96
N GLY A 948 -3.15 15.70 29.64
CA GLY A 948 -2.35 16.43 30.62
C GLY A 948 -3.20 17.07 31.71
N LYS A 949 -2.75 16.96 32.97
CA LYS A 949 -3.36 17.64 34.12
C LYS A 949 -2.27 18.40 34.86
N GLU A 950 -2.47 19.70 35.08
CA GLU A 950 -1.51 20.49 35.84
C GLU A 950 -1.45 19.99 37.29
N TYR A 951 -0.24 19.68 37.79
CA TYR A 951 -0.04 19.16 39.15
C TYR A 951 0.96 19.98 39.98
N LEU A 952 1.72 20.89 39.35
CA LEU A 952 2.60 21.84 40.03
C LEU A 952 2.61 23.17 39.27
N LYS A 953 2.76 24.29 39.99
CA LYS A 953 3.09 25.61 39.43
C LYS A 953 4.56 25.93 39.66
N PHE A 954 5.17 26.70 38.76
CA PHE A 954 6.51 27.23 38.98
C PHE A 954 6.48 28.67 39.52
N ALA A 955 7.44 28.99 40.38
CA ALA A 955 7.56 30.30 41.01
C ALA A 955 9.03 30.77 41.12
N PRO A 956 9.74 31.03 40.00
CA PRO A 956 11.09 31.58 40.06
C PRO A 956 11.09 32.89 40.86
N GLN A 957 11.89 32.93 41.93
CA GLN A 957 11.96 34.07 42.87
C GLN A 957 10.61 34.46 43.49
N GLY A 958 9.70 33.49 43.67
CA GLY A 958 8.36 33.71 44.23
C GLY A 958 7.33 34.23 43.22
N HIS A 959 7.71 34.48 41.96
CA HIS A 959 6.77 34.89 40.92
C HIS A 959 6.10 33.69 40.27
N ILE A 960 4.87 33.37 40.69
CA ILE A 960 4.08 32.26 40.12
C ILE A 960 3.79 32.55 38.64
N VAL A 961 4.32 31.70 37.75
CA VAL A 961 4.12 31.83 36.29
C VAL A 961 2.79 31.23 35.85
N GLU A 962 2.34 31.56 34.64
CA GLU A 962 1.04 31.10 34.11
C GLU A 962 0.95 29.57 33.93
N GLY A 963 2.09 28.89 33.75
CA GLY A 963 2.18 27.44 33.56
C GLY A 963 2.86 26.68 34.69
N GLY A 964 3.08 25.39 34.44
CA GLY A 964 3.66 24.47 35.41
C GLY A 964 3.82 23.08 34.80
N GLU A 965 3.85 22.05 35.64
CA GLU A 965 3.98 20.67 35.16
C GLU A 965 2.61 20.03 34.91
N PRO A 966 2.46 19.23 33.82
CA PRO A 966 3.48 18.86 32.84
C PRO A 966 3.73 19.95 31.77
N MET A 967 5.00 20.24 31.45
CA MET A 967 5.35 21.22 30.41
C MET A 967 5.17 20.73 28.97
N SER A 968 5.19 19.41 28.73
CA SER A 968 5.17 18.80 27.38
C SER A 968 3.80 18.27 26.95
N ARG A 969 2.74 18.56 27.71
CA ARG A 969 1.38 18.08 27.44
C ARG A 969 0.40 19.25 27.43
N TRP A 970 -0.69 19.08 26.70
CA TRP A 970 -1.81 20.00 26.76
C TRP A 970 -2.58 19.79 28.07
N THR A 971 -2.79 20.85 28.84
CA THR A 971 -3.40 20.79 30.19
C THR A 971 -4.75 21.52 30.28
N LYS A 972 -5.21 22.10 29.18
CA LYS A 972 -6.45 22.88 29.11
C LYS A 972 -7.55 22.06 28.39
N PRO A 973 -8.82 22.48 28.42
CA PRO A 973 -9.87 21.77 27.70
C PRO A 973 -9.57 21.59 26.21
N SER A 974 -10.05 20.48 25.64
CA SER A 974 -10.02 20.22 24.21
C SER A 974 -11.33 19.59 23.74
N ILE A 975 -11.60 19.69 22.45
CA ILE A 975 -12.73 19.02 21.79
C ILE A 975 -12.24 18.40 20.49
N VAL A 976 -12.69 17.18 20.18
CA VAL A 976 -12.33 16.50 18.93
C VAL A 976 -13.45 16.63 17.92
N VAL A 977 -13.11 17.10 16.72
CA VAL A 977 -14.00 17.11 15.56
C VAL A 977 -13.71 15.88 14.71
N MET A 978 -14.75 15.12 14.37
CA MET A 978 -14.65 13.86 13.62
C MET A 978 -15.77 13.73 12.57
N SER A 979 -15.56 12.86 11.58
CA SER A 979 -16.54 12.59 10.54
C SER A 979 -16.53 11.14 10.09
N GLU A 980 -17.47 10.79 9.23
CA GLU A 980 -17.54 9.50 8.54
C GLU A 980 -16.27 9.20 7.72
N GLY A 981 -15.46 10.23 7.43
CA GLY A 981 -14.19 10.10 6.73
C GLY A 981 -13.02 9.63 7.59
N ASN A 982 -13.17 9.48 8.90
CA ASN A 982 -12.14 8.93 9.77
C ASN A 982 -12.01 7.40 9.56
N TYR A 983 -10.77 6.88 9.52
CA TYR A 983 -10.49 5.46 9.26
C TYR A 983 -9.34 4.91 10.11
N SER A 984 -9.36 3.62 10.42
CA SER A 984 -8.28 2.90 11.12
C SER A 984 -7.96 3.49 12.49
N ASP A 985 -6.70 3.87 12.75
CA ASP A 985 -6.30 4.53 14.00
C ASP A 985 -7.02 5.86 14.26
N ALA A 986 -7.60 6.48 13.22
CA ALA A 986 -8.46 7.66 13.35
C ALA A 986 -9.89 7.34 13.84
N PHE A 987 -10.25 6.06 13.96
CA PHE A 987 -11.35 5.58 14.79
C PHE A 987 -10.88 5.32 16.24
N ILE A 988 -9.70 4.69 16.40
CA ILE A 988 -9.16 4.32 17.72
C ILE A 988 -8.93 5.57 18.59
N PHE A 989 -8.35 6.64 18.03
CA PHE A 989 -8.08 7.85 18.80
C PHE A 989 -9.36 8.49 19.40
N PRO A 990 -10.40 8.86 18.62
CA PRO A 990 -11.64 9.38 19.19
C PRO A 990 -12.32 8.40 20.16
N TYR A 991 -12.27 7.09 19.89
CA TYR A 991 -12.80 6.06 20.77
C TYR A 991 -12.12 6.11 22.15
N VAL A 992 -10.79 6.11 22.19
CA VAL A 992 -9.99 6.18 23.43
C VAL A 992 -10.15 7.54 24.12
N TYR A 993 -10.20 8.63 23.35
CA TYR A 993 -10.41 9.99 23.86
C TYR A 993 -11.72 10.11 24.63
N LYS A 994 -12.81 9.56 24.08
CA LYS A 994 -14.12 9.48 24.75
C LYS A 994 -14.10 8.53 25.94
N GLN A 995 -13.53 7.33 25.79
CA GLN A 995 -13.44 6.34 26.86
C GLN A 995 -12.71 6.89 28.09
N ASN A 996 -11.63 7.63 27.89
CA ASN A 996 -10.81 8.18 28.97
C ASN A 996 -11.35 9.52 29.51
N GLY A 997 -12.45 10.04 28.95
CA GLY A 997 -13.09 11.27 29.41
C GLY A 997 -12.20 12.51 29.24
N ILE A 998 -11.42 12.59 28.16
CA ILE A 998 -10.51 13.72 27.90
C ILE A 998 -11.29 14.98 27.51
N GLY A 999 -12.36 14.83 26.73
CA GLY A 999 -13.23 15.91 26.28
C GLY A 999 -14.39 15.37 25.44
N LYS A 1000 -15.10 16.25 24.73
CA LYS A 1000 -16.25 15.87 23.89
C LYS A 1000 -15.85 15.57 22.44
N LEU A 1001 -16.64 14.72 21.79
CA LEU A 1001 -16.61 14.49 20.35
C LEU A 1001 -17.75 15.26 19.65
N VAL A 1002 -17.47 15.91 18.53
CA VAL A 1002 -18.45 16.64 17.71
C VAL A 1002 -18.30 16.31 16.23
N GLY A 1003 -19.40 16.27 15.49
CA GLY A 1003 -19.41 16.02 14.05
C GLY A 1003 -20.31 14.85 13.69
N MET A 1004 -19.83 13.93 12.85
CA MET A 1004 -20.58 12.76 12.39
C MET A 1004 -19.98 11.44 12.90
N PRO A 1005 -20.73 10.32 12.93
CA PRO A 1005 -20.24 9.05 13.47
C PRO A 1005 -19.07 8.49 12.66
N VAL A 1006 -18.16 7.80 13.33
CA VAL A 1006 -17.00 7.15 12.72
C VAL A 1006 -17.23 5.65 12.62
N ALA A 1007 -17.00 5.07 11.44
CA ALA A 1007 -17.10 3.63 11.24
C ALA A 1007 -16.07 2.87 12.09
N GLY A 1008 -16.50 1.74 12.67
CA GLY A 1008 -15.64 0.88 13.48
C GLY A 1008 -14.61 0.16 12.62
N THR A 1009 -13.41 0.74 12.51
CA THR A 1009 -12.33 0.29 11.62
C THR A 1009 -11.04 -0.01 12.41
N GLY A 1010 -11.16 -0.37 13.69
CA GLY A 1010 -10.04 -0.50 14.62
C GLY A 1010 -9.21 -1.79 14.45
N THR A 1011 -8.80 -2.11 13.23
CA THR A 1011 -7.89 -3.22 12.90
C THR A 1011 -6.57 -2.73 12.31
N ALA A 1012 -5.49 -3.48 12.49
CA ALA A 1012 -4.23 -3.30 11.77
C ALA A 1012 -4.13 -4.28 10.59
N VAL A 1013 -3.63 -3.78 9.47
CA VAL A 1013 -3.64 -4.44 8.16
C VAL A 1013 -2.25 -4.75 7.63
N TRP A 1014 -2.10 -5.95 7.09
CA TRP A 1014 -0.98 -6.28 6.23
C TRP A 1014 -1.36 -6.02 4.77
N TRP A 1015 -0.71 -5.00 4.16
CA TRP A 1015 -0.80 -4.75 2.73
C TRP A 1015 0.37 -5.45 2.03
N GLU A 1016 0.09 -6.50 1.27
CA GLU A 1016 1.11 -7.29 0.60
C GLU A 1016 1.19 -6.94 -0.89
N ARG A 1017 2.39 -6.54 -1.33
CA ARG A 1017 2.70 -6.39 -2.75
C ARG A 1017 3.03 -7.76 -3.33
N GLN A 1018 2.36 -8.11 -4.42
CA GLN A 1018 2.45 -9.44 -5.02
C GLN A 1018 3.67 -9.59 -5.95
N ILE A 1019 3.89 -10.81 -6.44
CA ILE A 1019 4.92 -11.13 -7.43
C ILE A 1019 4.84 -10.19 -8.65
N ASP A 1020 3.63 -9.89 -9.13
CA ASP A 1020 3.39 -8.72 -9.96
C ASP A 1020 3.37 -7.48 -9.06
N PRO A 1021 4.42 -6.63 -9.10
CA PRO A 1021 4.53 -5.52 -8.15
C PRO A 1021 3.50 -4.42 -8.40
N SER A 1022 2.71 -4.49 -9.48
CA SER A 1022 1.60 -3.57 -9.75
C SER A 1022 0.34 -3.92 -8.95
N ILE A 1023 0.23 -5.14 -8.40
CA ILE A 1023 -0.90 -5.60 -7.58
C ILE A 1023 -0.54 -5.59 -6.10
N VAL A 1024 -1.47 -5.10 -5.29
CA VAL A 1024 -1.42 -5.14 -3.82
C VAL A 1024 -2.76 -5.61 -3.29
N PHE A 1025 -2.81 -6.44 -2.26
CA PHE A 1025 -4.03 -6.70 -1.49
C PHE A 1025 -3.85 -6.40 0.00
N GLY A 1026 -4.95 -6.21 0.71
CA GLY A 1026 -4.97 -5.96 2.16
C GLY A 1026 -5.79 -6.99 2.93
N ILE A 1027 -5.27 -7.44 4.08
CA ILE A 1027 -5.99 -8.29 5.04
C ILE A 1027 -5.78 -7.73 6.46
N PRO A 1028 -6.86 -7.49 7.24
CA PRO A 1028 -6.73 -7.11 8.64
C PRO A 1028 -6.35 -8.34 9.49
N MET A 1029 -5.18 -8.26 10.12
CA MET A 1029 -4.63 -9.38 10.91
C MET A 1029 -4.84 -9.20 12.42
N VAL A 1030 -4.92 -7.95 12.87
CA VAL A 1030 -5.00 -7.63 14.29
C VAL A 1030 -6.23 -6.77 14.50
N ALA A 1031 -7.14 -7.21 15.36
CA ALA A 1031 -8.23 -6.38 15.85
C ALA A 1031 -7.89 -5.80 17.22
N THR A 1032 -8.21 -4.52 17.43
CA THR A 1032 -8.23 -3.98 18.79
C THR A 1032 -9.48 -4.45 19.52
N ILE A 1033 -9.31 -4.83 20.79
CA ILE A 1033 -10.40 -5.25 21.66
C ILE A 1033 -10.79 -4.08 22.57
N GLY A 1034 -12.02 -3.59 22.41
CA GLY A 1034 -12.55 -2.45 23.17
C GLY A 1034 -13.03 -2.83 24.57
N LYS A 1035 -13.54 -1.84 25.33
CA LYS A 1035 -14.18 -2.06 26.65
C LYS A 1035 -15.41 -2.98 26.57
N GLU A 1036 -15.99 -3.13 25.39
CA GLU A 1036 -17.09 -4.04 25.08
C GLU A 1036 -16.66 -5.52 25.05
N ALA A 1037 -15.36 -5.81 25.25
CA ALA A 1037 -14.78 -7.16 25.21
C ALA A 1037 -14.98 -7.91 23.87
N ARG A 1038 -15.02 -7.14 22.78
CA ARG A 1038 -15.07 -7.63 21.39
C ARG A 1038 -14.16 -6.78 20.49
N PRO A 1039 -13.82 -7.26 19.27
CA PRO A 1039 -13.23 -6.42 18.24
C PRO A 1039 -14.01 -5.11 18.07
N THR A 1040 -13.28 -4.01 17.97
CA THR A 1040 -13.83 -2.70 17.61
C THR A 1040 -14.10 -2.55 16.12
N GLU A 1041 -13.72 -3.54 15.31
CA GLU A 1041 -14.20 -3.70 13.95
C GLU A 1041 -15.74 -3.82 13.93
N ASN A 1042 -16.37 -3.09 13.01
CA ASN A 1042 -17.82 -2.92 12.90
C ASN A 1042 -18.50 -2.34 14.17
N LEU A 1043 -17.75 -1.62 15.01
CA LEU A 1043 -18.30 -0.84 16.15
C LEU A 1043 -18.33 0.65 15.80
N GLU A 1044 -19.46 1.16 15.33
CA GLU A 1044 -19.64 2.60 15.04
C GLU A 1044 -19.48 3.47 16.32
N LEU A 1045 -18.69 4.54 16.22
CA LEU A 1045 -18.48 5.52 17.29
C LEU A 1045 -19.33 6.76 17.05
N GLU A 1046 -20.31 6.97 17.94
CA GLU A 1046 -21.17 8.15 17.93
C GLU A 1046 -20.51 9.39 18.59
N PRO A 1047 -20.65 10.59 17.99
CA PRO A 1047 -20.24 11.84 18.64
C PRO A 1047 -21.11 12.14 19.86
N ASP A 1048 -20.60 12.95 20.78
CA ASP A 1048 -21.42 13.49 21.87
C ASP A 1048 -22.37 14.59 21.35
N ILE A 1049 -21.96 15.27 20.27
CA ILE A 1049 -22.74 16.30 19.59
C ILE A 1049 -22.77 15.99 18.09
N LEU A 1050 -23.86 15.37 17.64
CA LEU A 1050 -24.08 15.08 16.22
C LEU A 1050 -24.36 16.36 15.43
N VAL A 1051 -23.54 16.63 14.42
CA VAL A 1051 -23.66 17.81 13.56
C VAL A 1051 -23.34 17.42 12.11
N PRO A 1052 -24.33 17.44 11.20
CA PRO A 1052 -24.09 17.18 9.79
C PRO A 1052 -23.31 18.32 9.13
N LEU A 1053 -22.74 18.05 7.95
CA LEU A 1053 -22.06 19.03 7.10
C LEU A 1053 -22.81 19.17 5.76
N PRO A 1054 -23.85 20.04 5.66
CA PRO A 1054 -24.64 20.19 4.45
C PRO A 1054 -23.82 20.69 3.24
N TYR A 1055 -24.15 20.21 2.03
CA TYR A 1055 -23.45 20.56 0.79
C TYR A 1055 -23.33 22.07 0.55
N ASN A 1056 -24.44 22.80 0.59
CA ASN A 1056 -24.45 24.25 0.35
C ASN A 1056 -23.58 25.03 1.37
N ASP A 1057 -23.46 24.54 2.61
CA ASP A 1057 -22.67 25.21 3.63
C ASP A 1057 -21.18 25.11 3.31
N PHE A 1058 -20.64 23.90 3.14
CA PHE A 1058 -19.21 23.75 2.88
C PHE A 1058 -18.80 24.23 1.49
N LEU A 1059 -19.70 24.20 0.50
CA LEU A 1059 -19.48 24.81 -0.82
C LEU A 1059 -19.47 26.34 -0.72
N GLY A 1060 -20.30 26.91 0.16
CA GLY A 1060 -20.40 28.34 0.43
C GLY A 1060 -19.35 28.89 1.39
N GLY A 1061 -18.50 28.04 1.99
CA GLY A 1061 -17.40 28.43 2.87
C GLY A 1061 -17.73 28.39 4.37
N LYS A 1062 -18.82 27.75 4.77
CA LYS A 1062 -19.25 27.55 6.17
C LYS A 1062 -18.94 26.13 6.66
N ASP A 1063 -18.71 25.99 7.96
CA ASP A 1063 -18.47 24.70 8.60
C ASP A 1063 -19.26 24.60 9.93
N PRO A 1064 -20.50 24.10 9.90
CA PRO A 1064 -21.32 23.95 11.10
C PRO A 1064 -20.72 23.04 12.18
N GLN A 1065 -19.87 22.08 11.81
CA GLN A 1065 -19.21 21.19 12.78
C GLN A 1065 -18.19 21.97 13.62
N LEU A 1066 -17.37 22.81 12.98
CA LEU A 1066 -16.46 23.71 13.68
C LEU A 1066 -17.20 24.79 14.49
N GLU A 1067 -18.27 25.36 13.95
CA GLU A 1067 -19.10 26.32 14.70
C GLU A 1067 -19.66 25.71 15.99
N ALA A 1068 -20.15 24.46 15.93
CA ALA A 1068 -20.62 23.74 17.09
C ALA A 1068 -19.48 23.45 18.09
N ALA A 1069 -18.30 23.04 17.61
CA ALA A 1069 -17.12 22.79 18.42
C ALA A 1069 -16.69 24.03 19.21
N VAL A 1070 -16.58 25.17 18.53
CA VAL A 1070 -16.21 26.45 19.12
C VAL A 1070 -17.24 26.89 20.14
N ARG A 1071 -18.53 26.82 19.79
CA ARG A 1071 -19.63 27.19 20.69
C ARG A 1071 -19.61 26.35 21.96
N GLU A 1072 -19.30 25.07 21.87
CA GLU A 1072 -19.26 24.19 23.03
C GLU A 1072 -18.06 24.48 23.94
N LEU A 1073 -16.85 24.59 23.39
CA LEU A 1073 -15.67 24.94 24.17
C LEU A 1073 -15.79 26.31 24.85
N LEU A 1074 -16.42 27.29 24.19
CA LEU A 1074 -16.68 28.60 24.79
C LEU A 1074 -17.63 28.55 25.99
N LYS A 1075 -18.44 27.50 26.16
CA LYS A 1075 -19.23 27.30 27.39
C LYS A 1075 -18.38 26.73 28.51
N GLU A 1076 -17.39 25.91 28.19
CA GLU A 1076 -16.54 25.23 29.16
C GLU A 1076 -15.48 26.15 29.78
N ILE A 1077 -14.98 27.13 29.02
CA ILE A 1077 -13.95 28.09 29.49
C ILE A 1077 -14.53 29.38 30.11
N LYS A 1078 -15.83 29.42 30.41
CA LYS A 1078 -16.52 30.62 30.94
C LYS A 1078 -16.31 30.85 32.42
#